data_AF-A0A328SUW1-F1
#
_entry.id   AF-A0A328SUW1-F1
#
_cell.length_a   1.000
_cell.length_b   1.000
_cell.length_c   1.000
_cell.angle_alpha   90.00
_cell.angle_beta   90.00
_cell.angle_gamma   90.00
#
_symmetry.space_group_name_H-M   'P 1'
#
loop_
_entity.id
_entity.type
_entity.pdbx_description
1 polymer ?
#
loop_
_entity_poly.entity_id
_entity_poly.type
_entity_poly.pdbx_seq_one_letter_code
_entity_poly.pdbx_strand_id
1 'polypeptide(L)'
;MMDFNQYFNGLKKTIEGKDNYYFLVNDTNNEIRQHYDDSYQSSIDINRFINSVNSRKKYFFSKGISYEFFVVPDKSITARDFLPFETSNPKRITDQLEGLVNDLKNIVTIDDLLKNDTHISVMSSLKVTPYILSVLHGGNPDSYAQKIREKTHVEMVDHKGDLFFTVNWSYPQDERFKKHAHIQLENLALNEECKHVELEDIPEEFRFVSRRKSEYYINPNSISDKKALVLRDSSTNSLITSLIAYYREVFFYWDHWYFNKQLVEWFNPDDVIEIRTERFMENPHYPTCENDFKVKQDLILNLDEFKSYDKKLDVKFNVMDYYNRIIDSGVDIYVNDELFASDYTSGGIFDKSYDMSAYPIDKYNITVTVNPTDTTNEFQFTRQIIVSEDIKKYFTGLKSSLKGLDNTFFLVNDNENELLQHYDLEYNSPLNIRDFKLSLQSKRKYLAGKNIKFTQFIIPDKSVVLREYLPFETAVPNRNWNSLKNYYYDLSEVIKGDDFLVNDTKITSQAAVKAVSYIIFKTFKEKSFKEIRGQLLEKFTSSVVCHQGDLFTDNSWSYDKDDVYEMYSRINVEELSLKSEIINRQIPLKFSQFNNVASKYLFNPDSISDRKALVICDKSAHPLFDAFTAYFREVFFYHDFWYFNKNLIDYADFDVVVEVKSERFLDTALTFIINDKSRILIPVKIKVNRLEINDNELIVDINCMDIRNMPVDSMVKVYIDNELIMENSLTDGNCIFNWNVEGLDSGIHELKIRLDESDSTKARVVTREFNVI
;
A
#
# COMPACT_ATOMS: atom_id res chain seq x y z
N MET A 1 31.98 -9.24 3.07
CA MET A 1 31.41 -8.70 1.82
C MET A 1 30.10 -8.02 2.20
N MET A 2 29.93 -6.75 1.84
CA MET A 2 28.73 -5.97 2.17
C MET A 2 27.60 -6.38 1.22
N ASP A 3 26.42 -6.69 1.75
CA ASP A 3 25.22 -6.88 0.94
C ASP A 3 24.59 -5.49 0.69
N PHE A 4 24.86 -4.92 -0.48
CA PHE A 4 24.36 -3.61 -0.86
C PHE A 4 22.83 -3.57 -1.00
N ASN A 5 22.17 -4.68 -1.36
CA ASN A 5 20.72 -4.73 -1.44
C ASN A 5 20.11 -4.59 -0.04
N GLN A 6 20.68 -5.30 0.94
CA GLN A 6 20.26 -5.17 2.32
C GLN A 6 20.60 -3.79 2.88
N TYR A 7 21.79 -3.26 2.56
CA TYR A 7 22.28 -1.99 3.10
C TYR A 7 21.49 -0.78 2.60
N PHE A 8 21.07 -0.77 1.32
CA PHE A 8 20.26 0.30 0.74
C PHE A 8 18.74 0.09 0.91
N ASN A 9 18.33 -0.99 1.57
CA ASN A 9 16.92 -1.28 1.78
C ASN A 9 16.22 -0.16 2.59
N GLY A 10 15.09 0.31 2.08
CA GLY A 10 14.32 1.41 2.69
C GLY A 10 14.83 2.81 2.35
N LEU A 11 15.96 2.95 1.66
CA LEU A 11 16.37 4.24 1.09
C LEU A 11 15.62 4.50 -0.23
N LYS A 12 15.38 5.77 -0.53
CA LYS A 12 14.99 6.22 -1.89
C LYS A 12 16.25 6.25 -2.74
N LYS A 13 16.71 7.43 -3.20
CA LYS A 13 17.86 7.56 -4.10
C LYS A 13 19.05 8.31 -3.53
N THR A 14 19.05 8.58 -2.22
CA THR A 14 20.14 9.34 -1.59
C THR A 14 20.63 8.63 -0.34
N ILE A 15 21.95 8.59 -0.18
CA ILE A 15 22.59 8.18 1.06
C ILE A 15 23.52 9.29 1.55
N GLU A 16 23.49 9.53 2.85
CA GLU A 16 24.43 10.42 3.53
C GLU A 16 25.77 9.72 3.74
N GLY A 17 26.84 10.32 3.24
CA GLY A 17 28.22 9.94 3.49
C GLY A 17 28.88 10.80 4.56
N LYS A 18 30.20 10.70 4.66
CA LYS A 18 31.03 11.47 5.60
C LYS A 18 31.09 12.95 5.18
N ASP A 19 31.33 13.83 6.14
CA ASP A 19 31.52 15.27 5.96
C ASP A 19 30.42 15.98 5.14
N ASN A 20 29.19 15.48 5.28
CA ASN A 20 27.99 15.95 4.59
C ASN A 20 28.08 15.84 3.06
N TYR A 21 28.81 14.85 2.54
CA TYR A 21 28.68 14.43 1.14
C TYR A 21 27.48 13.50 1.00
N TYR A 22 26.68 13.72 -0.05
CA TYR A 22 25.54 12.87 -0.36
C TYR A 22 25.79 12.12 -1.66
N PHE A 23 25.36 10.87 -1.74
CA PHE A 23 25.60 9.99 -2.88
C PHE A 23 24.30 9.42 -3.44
N LEU A 24 24.32 9.12 -4.73
CA LEU A 24 23.22 8.45 -5.42
C LEU A 24 23.20 6.97 -5.03
N VAL A 25 22.03 6.43 -4.70
CA VAL A 25 21.81 4.99 -4.47
C VAL A 25 20.49 4.58 -5.11
N ASN A 26 20.24 3.28 -5.28
CA ASN A 26 19.00 2.73 -5.84
C ASN A 26 18.51 3.48 -7.11
N ASP A 27 19.45 4.00 -7.90
CA ASP A 27 19.13 4.53 -9.22
C ASP A 27 18.97 3.37 -10.19
N THR A 28 18.42 3.67 -11.37
CA THR A 28 18.15 2.64 -12.38
C THR A 28 19.42 1.99 -12.92
N ASN A 29 20.58 2.65 -12.80
CA ASN A 29 21.85 2.08 -13.23
C ASN A 29 22.56 1.34 -12.08
N ASN A 30 22.17 1.51 -10.83
CA ASN A 30 22.86 0.96 -9.65
C ASN A 30 24.31 1.44 -9.49
N GLU A 31 24.59 2.74 -9.66
CA GLU A 31 25.92 3.36 -9.71
C GLU A 31 26.92 2.79 -8.69
N ILE A 32 26.64 2.90 -7.37
CA ILE A 32 27.55 2.36 -6.34
C ILE A 32 27.84 0.86 -6.51
N ARG A 33 26.83 0.05 -6.87
CA ARG A 33 26.99 -1.40 -6.99
C ARG A 33 27.88 -1.75 -8.17
N GLN A 34 27.79 -1.03 -9.28
CA GLN A 34 28.67 -1.23 -10.44
C GLN A 34 30.16 -1.16 -10.05
N HIS A 35 30.49 -0.31 -9.07
CA HIS A 35 31.86 -0.02 -8.67
C HIS A 35 32.38 -0.86 -7.49
N TYR A 36 31.51 -1.19 -6.53
CA TYR A 36 31.94 -1.75 -5.24
C TYR A 36 31.28 -3.09 -4.87
N ASP A 37 30.30 -3.58 -5.63
CA ASP A 37 29.66 -4.88 -5.42
C ASP A 37 30.29 -5.93 -6.34
N ASP A 38 31.15 -6.79 -5.78
CA ASP A 38 31.80 -7.87 -6.54
C ASP A 38 30.79 -8.86 -7.16
N SER A 39 29.56 -8.93 -6.62
CA SER A 39 28.49 -9.77 -7.14
C SER A 39 27.68 -9.11 -8.26
N TYR A 40 27.88 -7.82 -8.49
CA TYR A 40 27.16 -7.08 -9.52
C TYR A 40 27.63 -7.52 -10.93
N GLN A 41 26.68 -8.04 -11.71
CA GLN A 41 26.90 -8.46 -13.08
C GLN A 41 26.60 -7.31 -14.02
N SER A 42 27.64 -6.77 -14.66
CA SER A 42 27.49 -5.70 -15.63
C SER A 42 26.73 -6.17 -16.86
N SER A 43 25.80 -5.35 -17.36
CA SER A 43 25.00 -5.67 -18.55
C SER A 43 25.71 -5.31 -19.87
N ILE A 44 26.84 -4.58 -19.81
CA ILE A 44 27.53 -4.11 -21.01
C ILE A 44 28.16 -5.26 -21.82
N ASP A 45 27.85 -5.31 -23.11
CA ASP A 45 28.63 -6.00 -24.13
C ASP A 45 29.76 -5.08 -24.64
N ILE A 46 30.96 -5.28 -24.10
CA ILE A 46 32.17 -4.50 -24.41
C ILE A 46 32.47 -4.52 -25.92
N ASN A 47 32.31 -5.67 -26.59
CA ASN A 47 32.66 -5.79 -28.01
C ASN A 47 31.68 -5.01 -28.89
N ARG A 48 30.38 -5.10 -28.59
CA ARG A 48 29.37 -4.30 -29.29
C ARG A 48 29.56 -2.81 -29.05
N PHE A 49 29.93 -2.42 -27.83
CA PHE A 49 30.25 -1.05 -27.51
C PHE A 49 31.43 -0.51 -28.31
N ILE A 50 32.55 -1.25 -28.33
CA ILE A 50 33.73 -0.91 -29.15
C ILE A 50 33.35 -0.74 -30.61
N ASN A 51 32.56 -1.66 -31.16
CA ASN A 51 32.10 -1.59 -32.55
C ASN A 51 31.25 -0.34 -32.82
N SER A 52 30.35 0.00 -31.90
CA SER A 52 29.51 1.21 -31.98
C SER A 52 30.34 2.50 -32.01
N VAL A 53 31.27 2.67 -31.06
CA VAL A 53 32.13 3.86 -31.00
C VAL A 53 33.02 3.95 -32.24
N ASN A 54 33.64 2.83 -32.66
CA ASN A 54 34.48 2.81 -33.87
C ASN A 54 33.69 3.11 -35.15
N SER A 55 32.43 2.66 -35.24
CA SER A 55 31.54 3.01 -36.35
C SER A 55 31.33 4.52 -36.43
N ARG A 56 31.06 5.18 -35.29
CA ARG A 56 30.92 6.64 -35.20
C ARG A 56 32.22 7.38 -35.53
N LYS A 57 33.36 6.97 -34.97
CA LYS A 57 34.69 7.53 -35.31
C LYS A 57 34.94 7.50 -36.82
N LYS A 58 34.71 6.35 -37.47
CA LYS A 58 34.85 6.20 -38.92
C LYS A 58 33.90 7.09 -39.71
N TYR A 59 32.63 7.16 -39.29
CA TYR A 59 31.62 7.99 -39.94
C TYR A 59 32.01 9.48 -39.91
N PHE A 60 32.30 10.02 -38.73
CA PHE A 60 32.66 11.45 -38.58
C PHE A 60 33.98 11.78 -39.29
N PHE A 61 34.98 10.90 -39.19
CA PHE A 61 36.23 11.05 -39.94
C PHE A 61 35.98 11.13 -41.47
N SER A 62 35.10 10.29 -42.01
CA SER A 62 34.76 10.32 -43.45
C SER A 62 34.04 11.60 -43.89
N LYS A 63 33.47 12.35 -42.94
CA LYS A 63 32.80 13.63 -43.16
C LYS A 63 33.69 14.84 -42.88
N GLY A 64 34.93 14.63 -42.42
CA GLY A 64 35.82 15.70 -41.99
C GLY A 64 35.38 16.39 -40.71
N ILE A 65 34.60 15.70 -39.87
CA ILE A 65 34.09 16.18 -38.58
C ILE A 65 34.94 15.56 -37.47
N SER A 66 35.44 16.37 -36.53
CA SER A 66 36.17 15.84 -35.37
C SER A 66 35.18 15.19 -34.42
N TYR A 67 35.48 14.00 -33.89
CA TYR A 67 34.63 13.33 -32.93
C TYR A 67 35.44 12.68 -31.82
N GLU A 68 35.08 13.00 -30.58
CA GLU A 68 35.66 12.40 -29.40
C GLU A 68 34.59 12.11 -28.35
N PHE A 69 34.79 11.02 -27.61
CA PHE A 69 33.90 10.57 -26.55
C PHE A 69 34.61 10.69 -25.20
N PHE A 70 34.06 11.50 -24.31
CA PHE A 70 34.52 11.76 -22.95
C PHE A 70 33.64 11.08 -21.90
N VAL A 71 34.27 10.61 -20.82
CA VAL A 71 33.56 10.02 -19.67
C VAL A 71 33.86 10.84 -18.42
N VAL A 72 32.81 11.39 -17.81
CA VAL A 72 32.87 12.07 -16.50
C VAL A 72 32.82 11.00 -15.41
N PRO A 73 33.79 10.94 -14.47
CA PRO A 73 33.76 9.96 -13.39
C PRO A 73 32.55 10.20 -12.50
N ASP A 74 31.94 9.13 -12.00
CA ASP A 74 30.91 9.27 -10.98
C ASP A 74 31.47 9.86 -9.68
N LYS A 75 30.59 10.55 -8.95
CA LYS A 75 30.92 11.15 -7.66
C LYS A 75 31.42 10.10 -6.66
N SER A 76 30.88 8.87 -6.66
CA SER A 76 31.35 7.82 -5.77
C SER A 76 32.81 7.44 -6.02
N ILE A 77 33.31 7.62 -7.25
CA ILE A 77 34.69 7.31 -7.64
C ILE A 77 35.63 8.42 -7.17
N THR A 78 35.30 9.67 -7.46
CA THR A 78 36.16 10.83 -7.13
C THR A 78 36.12 11.17 -5.64
N ALA A 79 34.94 11.06 -5.00
CA ALA A 79 34.74 11.29 -3.56
C ALA A 79 34.68 10.00 -2.74
N ARG A 80 35.39 8.94 -3.19
CA ARG A 80 35.35 7.61 -2.57
C ARG A 80 35.55 7.63 -1.06
N ASP A 81 36.48 8.44 -0.56
CA ASP A 81 36.84 8.47 0.85
C ASP A 81 35.70 8.99 1.75
N PHE A 82 34.74 9.71 1.15
CA PHE A 82 33.54 10.23 1.81
C PHE A 82 32.35 9.27 1.79
N LEU A 83 32.45 8.08 1.19
CA LEU A 83 31.38 7.08 1.26
C LEU A 83 31.18 6.58 2.72
N PRO A 84 29.94 6.22 3.11
CA PRO A 84 29.61 5.84 4.50
C PRO A 84 30.06 4.42 4.88
N PHE A 85 30.79 3.74 4.02
CA PHE A 85 31.29 2.38 4.21
C PHE A 85 32.73 2.26 3.74
N GLU A 86 33.40 1.20 4.18
CA GLU A 86 34.73 0.86 3.67
C GLU A 86 34.64 0.43 2.21
N THR A 87 35.54 0.97 1.38
CA THR A 87 35.56 0.73 -0.06
C THR A 87 36.85 0.08 -0.50
N SER A 88 36.74 -0.85 -1.45
CA SER A 88 37.87 -1.34 -2.22
C SER A 88 38.25 -0.35 -3.33
N ASN A 89 39.22 -0.72 -4.18
CA ASN A 89 39.42 0.00 -5.43
C ASN A 89 38.19 -0.21 -6.33
N PRO A 90 37.60 0.87 -6.89
CA PRO A 90 36.40 0.75 -7.69
C PRO A 90 36.68 -0.05 -8.96
N LYS A 91 35.78 -0.97 -9.30
CA LYS A 91 35.72 -1.60 -10.62
C LYS A 91 35.06 -0.63 -11.59
N ARG A 92 35.77 -0.29 -12.67
CA ARG A 92 35.31 0.68 -13.66
C ARG A 92 35.18 0.03 -15.02
N ILE A 93 34.08 0.28 -15.70
CA ILE A 93 33.89 -0.13 -17.10
C ILE A 93 34.83 0.69 -17.99
N THR A 94 35.02 1.97 -17.67
CA THR A 94 35.91 2.88 -18.38
C THR A 94 37.33 2.34 -18.47
N ASP A 95 37.83 1.72 -17.40
CA ASP A 95 39.18 1.12 -17.36
C ASP A 95 39.32 -0.05 -18.36
N GLN A 96 38.22 -0.71 -18.78
CA GLN A 96 38.24 -1.79 -19.76
C GLN A 96 38.18 -1.30 -21.22
N LEU A 97 37.92 0.00 -21.42
CA LEU A 97 37.73 0.61 -22.74
C LEU A 97 38.99 1.33 -23.25
N GLU A 98 40.16 1.07 -22.65
CA GLU A 98 41.43 1.80 -22.82
C GLU A 98 41.64 2.38 -24.24
N GLY A 99 41.79 3.71 -24.31
CA GLY A 99 42.08 4.45 -25.55
C GLY A 99 40.89 4.63 -26.51
N LEU A 100 39.76 3.97 -26.26
CA LEU A 100 38.53 4.19 -27.04
C LEU A 100 37.83 5.48 -26.65
N VAL A 101 37.80 5.77 -25.35
CA VAL A 101 37.17 6.95 -24.73
C VAL A 101 38.20 7.76 -23.95
N ASN A 102 37.92 9.06 -23.76
CA ASN A 102 38.73 9.99 -22.98
C ASN A 102 38.19 10.05 -21.54
N ASP A 103 38.87 9.37 -20.62
CA ASP A 103 38.52 9.34 -19.20
C ASP A 103 38.91 10.65 -18.49
N LEU A 104 37.93 11.36 -17.93
CA LEU A 104 38.14 12.63 -17.25
C LEU A 104 38.51 12.48 -15.76
N LYS A 105 38.71 11.26 -15.25
CA LYS A 105 39.06 11.01 -13.84
C LYS A 105 40.29 11.78 -13.34
N ASN A 106 41.27 12.02 -14.20
CA ASN A 106 42.47 12.77 -13.82
C ASN A 106 42.32 14.29 -13.95
N ILE A 107 41.19 14.76 -14.50
CA ILE A 107 40.88 16.18 -14.70
C ILE A 107 39.92 16.68 -13.62
N VAL A 108 38.93 15.86 -13.28
CA VAL A 108 37.92 16.17 -12.24
C VAL A 108 38.46 15.77 -10.87
N THR A 109 38.63 16.75 -9.98
CA THR A 109 39.08 16.53 -8.60
C THR A 109 37.93 16.63 -7.60
N ILE A 110 38.20 16.39 -6.32
CA ILE A 110 37.19 16.52 -5.26
C ILE A 110 36.60 17.94 -5.17
N ASP A 111 37.40 18.97 -5.46
CA ASP A 111 36.97 20.39 -5.43
C ASP A 111 36.02 20.72 -6.58
N ASP A 112 35.95 19.85 -7.59
CA ASP A 112 35.06 19.98 -8.73
C ASP A 112 33.69 19.33 -8.47
N LEU A 113 33.45 18.74 -7.28
CA LEU A 113 32.20 18.06 -6.95
C LEU A 113 31.31 18.87 -6.03
N LEU A 114 29.99 18.77 -6.24
CA LEU A 114 28.99 19.38 -5.37
C LEU A 114 28.60 18.42 -4.26
N LYS A 115 28.53 18.90 -3.00
CA LYS A 115 28.21 18.03 -1.86
C LYS A 115 26.79 17.46 -1.90
N ASN A 116 25.81 18.28 -2.27
CA ASN A 116 24.39 17.99 -2.26
C ASN A 116 23.84 17.52 -3.62
N ASP A 117 24.69 17.35 -4.63
CA ASP A 117 24.30 17.06 -6.01
C ASP A 117 25.14 15.91 -6.59
N THR A 118 24.63 15.21 -7.60
CA THR A 118 25.35 14.13 -8.30
C THR A 118 26.36 14.61 -9.35
N HIS A 119 26.29 15.89 -9.77
CA HIS A 119 27.08 16.42 -10.88
C HIS A 119 28.35 17.16 -10.42
N ILE A 120 29.24 17.43 -11.39
CA ILE A 120 30.39 18.34 -11.22
C ILE A 120 29.92 19.80 -11.13
N SER A 121 30.69 20.66 -10.47
CA SER A 121 30.40 22.09 -10.32
C SER A 121 30.53 22.83 -11.66
N VAL A 122 29.86 23.96 -11.83
CA VAL A 122 30.00 24.80 -13.04
C VAL A 122 31.44 25.30 -13.21
N MET A 123 32.15 25.57 -12.11
CA MET A 123 33.53 26.02 -12.16
C MET A 123 34.50 24.97 -12.70
N SER A 124 34.18 23.68 -12.57
CA SER A 124 34.95 22.60 -13.19
C SER A 124 35.03 22.71 -14.72
N SER A 125 34.10 23.45 -15.36
CA SER A 125 34.11 23.71 -16.79
C SER A 125 35.37 24.43 -17.28
N LEU A 126 36.02 25.22 -16.42
CA LEU A 126 37.30 25.87 -16.70
C LEU A 126 38.50 24.91 -16.67
N LYS A 127 38.28 23.62 -16.37
CA LYS A 127 39.27 22.53 -16.52
C LYS A 127 38.84 21.55 -17.61
N VAL A 128 37.60 21.09 -17.54
CA VAL A 128 37.05 20.04 -18.42
C VAL A 128 36.95 20.51 -19.87
N THR A 129 36.34 21.68 -20.13
CA THR A 129 36.17 22.18 -21.50
C THR A 129 37.52 22.48 -22.17
N PRO A 130 38.47 23.18 -21.52
CA PRO A 130 39.82 23.34 -22.06
C PRO A 130 40.54 22.03 -22.40
N TYR A 131 40.36 21.00 -21.58
CA TYR A 131 40.92 19.68 -21.86
C TYR A 131 40.27 19.06 -23.11
N ILE A 132 38.93 19.07 -23.20
CA ILE A 132 38.20 18.61 -24.39
C ILE A 132 38.71 19.31 -25.66
N LEU A 133 38.87 20.63 -25.61
CA LEU A 133 39.38 21.43 -26.73
C LEU A 133 40.82 21.06 -27.09
N SER A 134 41.66 20.75 -26.11
CA SER A 134 43.04 20.31 -26.37
C SER A 134 43.11 18.94 -27.06
N VAL A 135 42.15 18.05 -26.78
CA VAL A 135 42.07 16.75 -27.45
C VAL A 135 41.59 16.93 -28.89
N LEU A 136 40.55 17.73 -29.12
CA LEU A 136 39.98 17.96 -30.46
C LEU A 136 40.90 18.78 -31.38
N HIS A 137 41.49 19.85 -30.85
CA HIS A 137 42.18 20.88 -31.64
C HIS A 137 43.70 20.92 -31.42
N GLY A 138 44.22 20.10 -30.49
CA GLY A 138 45.58 20.23 -30.00
C GLY A 138 45.79 21.48 -29.14
N GLY A 139 47.02 21.67 -28.67
CA GLY A 139 47.41 22.83 -27.85
C GLY A 139 47.36 22.58 -26.34
N ASN A 140 47.63 23.63 -25.57
CA ASN A 140 47.68 23.55 -24.11
C ASN A 140 46.29 23.89 -23.51
N PRO A 141 45.70 23.02 -22.66
CA PRO A 141 44.47 23.32 -21.91
C PRO A 141 44.47 24.68 -21.21
N ASP A 142 45.56 25.09 -20.56
CA ASP A 142 45.63 26.37 -19.83
C ASP A 142 45.41 27.58 -20.75
N SER A 143 45.85 27.48 -22.02
CA SER A 143 45.62 28.53 -23.01
C SER A 143 44.13 28.65 -23.37
N TYR A 144 43.43 27.53 -23.51
CA TYR A 144 41.98 27.56 -23.72
C TYR A 144 41.24 28.08 -22.49
N ALA A 145 41.64 27.65 -21.29
CA ALA A 145 41.07 28.12 -20.03
C ALA A 145 41.18 29.64 -19.89
N GLN A 146 42.34 30.22 -20.25
CA GLN A 146 42.53 31.67 -20.25
C GLN A 146 41.57 32.38 -21.21
N LYS A 147 41.46 31.92 -22.46
CA LYS A 147 40.56 32.52 -23.46
C LYS A 147 39.09 32.45 -23.03
N ILE A 148 38.68 31.34 -22.41
CA ILE A 148 37.31 31.19 -21.89
C ILE A 148 37.09 32.18 -20.74
N ARG A 149 38.03 32.31 -19.79
CA ARG A 149 37.95 33.30 -18.70
C ARG A 149 37.83 34.73 -19.21
N GLU A 150 38.49 35.08 -20.31
CA GLU A 150 38.37 36.42 -20.93
C GLU A 150 36.95 36.69 -21.49
N LYS A 151 36.16 35.64 -21.74
CA LYS A 151 34.79 35.71 -22.28
C LYS A 151 33.70 35.45 -21.25
N THR A 152 34.07 35.20 -19.99
CA THR A 152 33.15 34.85 -18.91
C THR A 152 33.46 35.61 -17.63
N HIS A 153 32.50 35.63 -16.70
CA HIS A 153 32.70 36.09 -15.32
C HIS A 153 32.00 35.14 -14.35
N VAL A 154 32.33 35.27 -13.06
CA VAL A 154 31.78 34.45 -11.99
C VAL A 154 30.67 35.20 -11.28
N GLU A 155 29.54 34.53 -11.07
CA GLU A 155 28.41 35.02 -10.29
C GLU A 155 28.08 34.05 -9.15
N MET A 156 27.49 34.55 -8.07
CA MET A 156 27.02 33.68 -6.98
C MET A 156 25.54 33.35 -7.18
N VAL A 157 25.21 32.06 -7.16
CA VAL A 157 23.83 31.57 -7.30
C VAL A 157 23.46 30.64 -6.15
N ASP A 158 22.18 30.65 -5.80
CA ASP A 158 21.62 29.65 -4.90
C ASP A 158 21.33 28.37 -5.69
N HIS A 159 21.98 27.27 -5.33
CA HIS A 159 21.82 25.97 -5.99
C HIS A 159 21.14 24.97 -5.08
N LYS A 160 20.05 24.38 -5.56
CA LYS A 160 19.39 23.25 -4.92
C LYS A 160 19.84 21.95 -5.58
N GLY A 161 20.57 21.12 -4.84
CA GLY A 161 21.11 19.87 -5.36
C GLY A 161 20.06 18.81 -5.67
N ASP A 162 20.27 18.03 -6.74
CA ASP A 162 19.34 17.01 -7.22
C ASP A 162 19.06 15.88 -6.20
N LEU A 163 20.02 15.54 -5.35
CA LEU A 163 19.86 14.54 -4.28
C LEU A 163 18.88 14.99 -3.18
N PHE A 164 18.58 16.29 -3.10
CA PHE A 164 17.62 16.86 -2.16
C PHE A 164 16.23 17.09 -2.77
N PHE A 165 15.97 16.60 -3.98
CA PHE A 165 14.60 16.55 -4.48
C PHE A 165 13.78 15.51 -3.71
N THR A 166 12.51 15.80 -3.44
CA THR A 166 11.64 14.95 -2.59
C THR A 166 11.54 13.50 -3.09
N VAL A 167 11.64 13.31 -4.40
CA VAL A 167 11.64 11.99 -5.06
C VAL A 167 12.95 11.21 -4.84
N ASN A 168 14.07 11.90 -4.58
CA ASN A 168 15.38 11.30 -4.36
C ASN A 168 15.73 11.17 -2.88
N TRP A 169 15.32 12.15 -2.06
CA TRP A 169 15.68 12.25 -0.66
C TRP A 169 15.10 11.11 0.20
N SER A 170 16.00 10.34 0.83
CA SER A 170 15.68 9.14 1.62
C SER A 170 15.31 9.42 3.08
N TYR A 171 15.55 10.62 3.59
CA TYR A 171 15.40 10.94 5.01
C TYR A 171 14.20 11.88 5.25
N PRO A 172 13.81 12.16 6.51
CA PRO A 172 12.84 13.21 6.81
C PRO A 172 13.29 14.58 6.30
N GLN A 173 12.35 15.47 5.95
CA GLN A 173 12.64 16.87 5.60
C GLN A 173 12.77 17.74 6.85
N ASP A 174 13.76 17.41 7.68
CA ASP A 174 14.06 18.10 8.94
C ASP A 174 15.03 19.29 8.71
N GLU A 175 15.60 19.83 9.80
CA GLU A 175 16.57 20.94 9.73
C GLU A 175 17.84 20.58 8.92
N ARG A 176 18.22 19.30 8.83
CA ARG A 176 19.33 18.85 7.99
C ARG A 176 19.02 19.05 6.52
N PHE A 177 17.80 18.71 6.11
CA PHE A 177 17.31 18.95 4.77
C PHE A 177 17.39 20.44 4.43
N LYS A 178 16.85 21.30 5.30
CA LYS A 178 16.88 22.76 5.10
C LYS A 178 18.30 23.32 5.00
N LYS A 179 19.21 22.82 5.84
CA LYS A 179 20.60 23.29 5.90
C LYS A 179 21.44 22.92 4.69
N HIS A 180 21.20 21.75 4.09
CA HIS A 180 22.09 21.19 3.06
C HIS A 180 21.45 21.12 1.66
N ALA A 181 20.14 21.29 1.54
CA ALA A 181 19.47 21.28 0.25
C ALA A 181 19.94 22.43 -0.65
N HIS A 182 20.15 23.61 -0.08
CA HIS A 182 20.58 24.82 -0.78
C HIS A 182 22.00 25.19 -0.39
N ILE A 183 22.85 25.44 -1.39
CA ILE A 183 24.21 25.93 -1.20
C ILE A 183 24.48 27.09 -2.15
N GLN A 184 25.22 28.10 -1.67
CA GLN A 184 25.71 29.18 -2.51
C GLN A 184 26.91 28.69 -3.31
N LEU A 185 26.84 28.80 -4.63
CA LEU A 185 27.88 28.34 -5.54
C LEU A 185 28.30 29.44 -6.51
N GLU A 186 29.56 29.36 -6.91
CA GLU A 186 30.07 30.08 -8.07
C GLU A 186 29.49 29.46 -9.35
N ASN A 187 28.86 30.31 -10.16
CA ASN A 187 28.35 30.02 -11.49
C ASN A 187 29.17 30.79 -12.53
N LEU A 188 29.22 30.26 -13.75
CA LEU A 188 29.93 30.90 -14.86
C LEU A 188 28.90 31.53 -15.82
N ALA A 189 29.02 32.84 -16.04
CA ALA A 189 28.19 33.62 -16.96
C ALA A 189 29.02 34.19 -18.11
N LEU A 190 28.41 34.42 -19.28
CA LEU A 190 29.07 35.05 -20.42
C LEU A 190 29.19 36.57 -20.21
N ASN A 191 30.29 37.16 -20.68
CA ASN A 191 30.47 38.62 -20.65
C ASN A 191 29.58 39.34 -21.67
N GLU A 192 29.18 38.63 -22.73
CA GLU A 192 28.39 39.16 -23.84
C GLU A 192 27.17 38.27 -24.05
N GLU A 193 26.06 38.84 -24.49
CA GLU A 193 24.84 38.08 -24.73
C GLU A 193 25.03 37.04 -25.85
N CYS A 194 24.44 35.85 -25.64
CA CYS A 194 24.30 34.83 -26.67
C CYS A 194 22.82 34.66 -27.01
N LYS A 195 22.52 34.28 -28.25
CA LYS A 195 21.17 33.96 -28.67
C LYS A 195 20.88 32.50 -28.34
N HIS A 196 19.91 32.25 -27.46
CA HIS A 196 19.26 30.94 -27.38
C HIS A 196 18.21 30.87 -28.51
N VAL A 197 18.28 29.84 -29.35
CA VAL A 197 17.32 29.62 -30.44
C VAL A 197 16.06 29.01 -29.84
N GLU A 198 14.91 29.56 -30.20
CA GLU A 198 13.62 29.10 -29.69
C GLU A 198 13.37 27.65 -30.12
N LEU A 199 12.67 26.89 -29.29
CA LEU A 199 12.48 25.46 -29.51
C LEU A 199 11.72 25.19 -30.80
N GLU A 200 10.81 26.08 -31.19
CA GLU A 200 10.02 26.01 -32.41
C GLU A 200 10.87 26.15 -33.68
N ASP A 201 12.04 26.79 -33.59
CA ASP A 201 12.99 26.94 -34.69
C ASP A 201 13.90 25.70 -34.88
N ILE A 202 13.91 24.78 -33.92
CA ILE A 202 14.57 23.47 -34.04
C ILE A 202 13.60 22.50 -34.75
N PRO A 203 14.06 21.67 -35.72
CA PRO A 203 13.23 20.63 -36.34
C PRO A 203 12.54 19.76 -35.29
N GLU A 204 11.27 19.44 -35.53
CA GLU A 204 10.40 18.81 -34.54
C GLU A 204 10.99 17.53 -33.95
N GLU A 205 11.61 16.71 -34.80
CA GLU A 205 12.27 15.45 -34.44
C GLU A 205 13.50 15.61 -33.53
N PHE A 206 14.06 16.82 -33.39
CA PHE A 206 15.23 17.10 -32.54
C PHE A 206 14.92 17.98 -31.34
N ARG A 207 13.69 18.50 -31.22
CA ARG A 207 13.29 19.37 -30.09
C ARG A 207 13.38 18.65 -28.75
N PHE A 208 13.01 17.37 -28.74
CA PHE A 208 12.91 16.59 -27.53
C PHE A 208 13.53 15.21 -27.68
N VAL A 209 14.12 14.72 -26.59
CA VAL A 209 14.46 13.32 -26.41
C VAL A 209 13.76 12.86 -25.15
N SER A 210 12.74 12.01 -25.32
CA SER A 210 11.72 11.81 -24.30
C SER A 210 11.19 13.18 -23.81
N ARG A 211 11.25 13.46 -22.51
CA ARG A 211 10.77 14.72 -21.92
C ARG A 211 11.80 15.84 -21.85
N ARG A 212 13.02 15.61 -22.35
CA ARG A 212 14.14 16.57 -22.21
C ARG A 212 14.27 17.41 -23.46
N LYS A 213 14.27 18.73 -23.29
CA LYS A 213 14.45 19.72 -24.37
C LYS A 213 15.91 19.77 -24.82
N SER A 214 16.13 19.69 -26.12
CA SER A 214 17.41 20.07 -26.71
C SER A 214 17.62 21.58 -26.59
N GLU A 215 18.88 22.02 -26.57
CA GLU A 215 19.22 23.44 -26.44
C GLU A 215 20.14 23.86 -27.58
N TYR A 216 19.87 25.01 -28.20
CA TYR A 216 20.65 25.52 -29.33
C TYR A 216 21.07 26.97 -29.07
N TYR A 217 22.37 27.23 -29.07
CA TYR A 217 22.92 28.55 -28.83
C TYR A 217 23.74 29.05 -30.02
N ILE A 218 23.63 30.36 -30.29
CA ILE A 218 24.42 31.10 -31.27
C ILE A 218 25.11 32.24 -30.54
N ASN A 219 26.44 32.22 -30.49
CA ASN A 219 27.26 33.25 -29.85
C ASN A 219 28.13 33.98 -30.90
N PRO A 220 27.73 35.16 -31.40
CA PRO A 220 28.50 35.93 -32.39
C PRO A 220 29.82 36.48 -31.85
N ASN A 221 30.07 36.37 -30.54
CA ASN A 221 31.28 36.85 -29.87
C ASN A 221 32.16 35.72 -29.31
N SER A 222 31.90 34.47 -29.73
CA SER A 222 32.69 33.29 -29.38
C SER A 222 34.15 33.38 -29.83
N ILE A 223 35.01 32.56 -29.21
CA ILE A 223 36.46 32.49 -29.47
C ILE A 223 36.76 31.92 -30.88
N SER A 224 35.91 31.02 -31.37
CA SER A 224 36.01 30.35 -32.66
C SER A 224 34.71 30.51 -33.45
N ASP A 225 34.82 30.45 -34.77
CA ASP A 225 33.71 30.40 -35.75
C ASP A 225 33.10 28.99 -35.93
N LYS A 226 33.65 27.97 -35.27
CA LYS A 226 33.22 26.57 -35.36
C LYS A 226 31.86 26.29 -34.73
N LYS A 227 31.22 25.22 -35.20
CA LYS A 227 29.98 24.64 -34.66
C LYS A 227 30.26 23.33 -33.92
N ALA A 228 29.65 23.17 -32.74
CA ALA A 228 29.75 21.95 -31.96
C ALA A 228 28.38 21.27 -31.74
N LEU A 229 28.29 19.99 -32.05
CA LEU A 229 27.18 19.13 -31.64
C LEU A 229 27.59 18.37 -30.38
N VAL A 230 26.83 18.51 -29.30
CA VAL A 230 27.15 17.88 -28.01
C VAL A 230 26.10 16.83 -27.69
N LEU A 231 26.48 15.56 -27.80
CA LEU A 231 25.66 14.41 -27.41
C LEU A 231 25.86 14.16 -25.91
N ARG A 232 24.84 14.47 -25.10
CA ARG A 232 25.05 14.69 -23.67
C ARG A 232 24.10 13.94 -22.74
N ASP A 233 24.51 13.89 -21.48
CA ASP A 233 23.66 13.73 -20.31
C ASP A 233 23.64 15.00 -19.44
N SER A 234 23.16 14.88 -18.20
CA SER A 234 22.98 16.03 -17.30
C SER A 234 24.28 16.56 -16.72
N SER A 235 25.39 15.80 -16.75
CA SER A 235 26.70 16.29 -16.29
C SER A 235 27.27 17.39 -17.18
N THR A 236 26.79 17.49 -18.41
CA THR A 236 27.21 18.53 -19.36
C THR A 236 26.55 19.89 -19.07
N ASN A 237 25.51 19.94 -18.23
CA ASN A 237 24.88 21.21 -17.84
C ASN A 237 25.91 22.19 -17.25
N SER A 238 26.87 21.68 -16.49
CA SER A 238 27.96 22.47 -15.90
C SER A 238 28.94 23.02 -16.94
N LEU A 239 28.94 22.50 -18.18
CA LEU A 239 29.89 22.86 -19.23
C LEU A 239 29.30 23.84 -20.27
N ILE A 240 27.98 24.08 -20.23
CA ILE A 240 27.25 24.84 -21.26
C ILE A 240 27.92 26.19 -21.54
N THR A 241 28.09 27.03 -20.51
CA THR A 241 28.66 28.38 -20.67
C THR A 241 30.03 28.37 -21.33
N SER A 242 30.93 27.50 -20.88
CA SER A 242 32.29 27.43 -21.41
C SER A 242 32.35 26.97 -22.87
N LEU A 243 31.43 26.09 -23.28
CA LEU A 243 31.33 25.62 -24.66
C LEU A 243 30.78 26.72 -25.56
N ILE A 244 29.75 27.45 -25.09
CA ILE A 244 29.19 28.61 -25.80
C ILE A 244 30.23 29.74 -25.91
N ALA A 245 31.07 29.94 -24.90
CA ALA A 245 32.15 30.92 -24.96
C ALA A 245 33.15 30.61 -26.08
N TYR A 246 33.40 29.32 -26.35
CA TYR A 246 34.36 28.90 -27.36
C TYR A 246 33.77 28.81 -28.78
N TYR A 247 32.63 28.14 -28.95
CA TYR A 247 32.04 27.85 -30.26
C TYR A 247 31.02 28.91 -30.70
N ARG A 248 30.93 29.17 -32.01
CA ARG A 248 29.95 30.09 -32.61
C ARG A 248 28.54 29.56 -32.48
N GLU A 249 28.37 28.26 -32.67
CA GLU A 249 27.09 27.56 -32.54
C GLU A 249 27.27 26.29 -31.73
N VAL A 250 26.39 26.04 -30.77
CA VAL A 250 26.40 24.80 -29.98
C VAL A 250 25.01 24.21 -29.91
N PHE A 251 24.86 22.97 -30.35
CA PHE A 251 23.63 22.20 -30.21
C PHE A 251 23.81 21.10 -29.17
N PHE A 252 23.10 21.20 -28.06
CA PHE A 252 23.10 20.21 -26.99
C PHE A 252 21.93 19.24 -27.17
N TYR A 253 22.23 18.02 -27.59
CA TYR A 253 21.25 16.98 -27.87
C TYR A 253 21.30 15.89 -26.81
N TRP A 254 20.14 15.54 -26.24
CA TRP A 254 20.03 14.62 -25.10
C TRP A 254 20.18 13.15 -25.46
N ASP A 255 20.03 12.79 -26.74
CA ASP A 255 20.13 11.40 -27.18
C ASP A 255 21.59 11.03 -27.32
N HIS A 256 22.17 10.56 -26.22
CA HIS A 256 23.46 9.91 -26.25
C HIS A 256 23.32 8.42 -26.55
N TRP A 257 22.12 7.84 -26.59
CA TRP A 257 21.96 6.39 -26.77
C TRP A 257 21.93 5.98 -28.24
N TYR A 258 21.29 6.76 -29.09
CA TYR A 258 21.14 6.46 -30.52
C TYR A 258 21.99 7.37 -31.40
N PHE A 259 22.38 6.87 -32.57
CA PHE A 259 23.09 7.67 -33.57
C PHE A 259 22.12 8.22 -34.61
N ASN A 260 21.88 9.53 -34.59
CA ASN A 260 21.01 10.19 -35.55
C ASN A 260 21.82 10.89 -36.66
N LYS A 261 21.87 10.30 -37.85
CA LYS A 261 22.57 10.87 -39.00
C LYS A 261 21.87 12.10 -39.59
N GLN A 262 20.54 12.16 -39.57
CA GLN A 262 19.80 13.34 -40.03
C GLN A 262 20.12 14.58 -39.18
N LEU A 263 20.30 14.40 -37.87
CA LEU A 263 20.73 15.47 -36.98
C LEU A 263 22.09 16.04 -37.39
N VAL A 264 23.06 15.16 -37.67
CA VAL A 264 24.40 15.57 -38.12
C VAL A 264 24.33 16.30 -39.45
N GLU A 265 23.51 15.82 -40.40
CA GLU A 265 23.35 16.44 -41.71
C GLU A 265 22.64 17.80 -41.66
N TRP A 266 21.63 17.94 -40.80
CA TRP A 266 20.93 19.22 -40.58
C TRP A 266 21.82 20.25 -39.88
N PHE A 267 22.45 19.87 -38.77
CA PHE A 267 23.23 20.81 -37.98
C PHE A 267 24.59 21.12 -38.60
N ASN A 268 25.17 20.16 -39.33
CA ASN A 268 26.46 20.23 -40.00
C ASN A 268 27.60 20.76 -39.07
N PRO A 269 27.93 20.03 -37.99
CA PRO A 269 28.93 20.45 -37.03
C PRO A 269 30.36 20.33 -37.56
N ASP A 270 31.29 21.15 -37.05
CA ASP A 270 32.73 20.96 -37.23
C ASP A 270 33.25 19.90 -36.24
N ASP A 271 32.71 19.92 -35.01
CA ASP A 271 33.10 19.02 -33.93
C ASP A 271 31.87 18.37 -33.29
N VAL A 272 32.00 17.09 -32.95
CA VAL A 272 31.00 16.33 -32.20
C VAL A 272 31.63 15.88 -30.89
N ILE A 273 31.06 16.35 -29.79
CA ILE A 273 31.49 16.02 -28.43
C ILE A 273 30.45 15.07 -27.85
N GLU A 274 30.80 13.81 -27.69
CA GLU A 274 29.98 12.90 -26.90
C GLU A 274 30.51 12.85 -25.48
N ILE A 275 29.64 13.06 -24.51
CA ILE A 275 30.03 13.11 -23.11
C ILE A 275 28.96 12.48 -22.22
N ARG A 276 29.39 11.55 -21.36
CA ARG A 276 28.51 10.83 -20.45
C ARG A 276 29.15 10.67 -19.09
N THR A 277 28.32 10.57 -18.07
CA THR A 277 28.70 10.12 -16.73
C THR A 277 28.94 8.61 -16.75
N GLU A 278 29.94 8.16 -16.01
CA GLU A 278 30.42 6.78 -16.03
C GLU A 278 29.32 5.73 -15.78
N ARG A 279 28.35 5.96 -14.89
CA ARG A 279 27.22 5.07 -14.61
C ARG A 279 26.34 4.76 -15.81
N PHE A 280 26.35 5.61 -16.84
CA PHE A 280 25.60 5.38 -18.09
C PHE A 280 26.36 4.49 -19.08
N MET A 281 27.60 4.12 -18.77
CA MET A 281 28.33 3.11 -19.53
C MET A 281 27.81 1.70 -19.26
N GLU A 282 26.99 1.49 -18.23
CA GLU A 282 26.47 0.18 -17.82
C GLU A 282 25.34 -0.35 -18.72
N ASN A 283 24.50 0.54 -19.28
CA ASN A 283 23.34 0.18 -20.08
C ASN A 283 23.35 0.82 -21.49
N PRO A 284 24.44 0.71 -22.27
CA PRO A 284 24.51 1.37 -23.56
C PRO A 284 23.71 0.64 -24.61
N HIS A 285 22.96 1.42 -25.37
CA HIS A 285 22.59 1.01 -26.71
C HIS A 285 23.87 0.93 -27.57
N TYR A 286 23.88 0.02 -28.55
CA TYR A 286 25.04 -0.25 -29.39
C TYR A 286 24.81 0.21 -30.84
N PRO A 287 24.52 1.50 -31.06
CA PRO A 287 24.17 1.98 -32.38
C PRO A 287 25.36 1.88 -33.34
N THR A 288 25.14 1.39 -34.54
CA THR A 288 26.12 1.50 -35.63
C THR A 288 25.58 2.41 -36.71
N CYS A 289 26.45 3.20 -37.35
CA CYS A 289 26.02 4.17 -38.37
C CYS A 289 25.31 3.52 -39.58
N GLU A 290 25.40 2.19 -39.73
CA GLU A 290 24.79 1.41 -40.82
C GLU A 290 23.38 0.87 -40.48
N ASN A 291 23.08 0.58 -39.21
CA ASN A 291 21.85 -0.14 -38.81
C ASN A 291 20.86 0.69 -38.00
N ASP A 292 21.24 1.88 -37.54
CA ASP A 292 20.50 2.57 -36.48
C ASP A 292 19.29 3.40 -36.92
N PHE A 293 19.06 3.58 -38.23
CA PHE A 293 17.79 4.14 -38.72
C PHE A 293 16.57 3.21 -38.50
N LYS A 294 16.79 1.97 -38.05
CA LYS A 294 15.76 0.91 -37.93
C LYS A 294 15.72 0.23 -36.56
N VAL A 295 16.27 0.82 -35.50
CA VAL A 295 15.99 0.28 -34.16
C VAL A 295 14.53 0.57 -33.86
N LYS A 296 13.72 -0.50 -33.72
CA LYS A 296 12.33 -0.37 -33.30
C LYS A 296 12.31 0.43 -32.00
N GLN A 297 11.70 1.60 -32.01
CA GLN A 297 11.62 2.46 -30.83
C GLN A 297 10.70 1.80 -29.80
N ASP A 298 11.01 1.95 -28.51
CA ASP A 298 10.13 1.45 -27.46
C ASP A 298 8.89 2.34 -27.35
N LEU A 299 7.73 1.72 -27.15
CA LEU A 299 6.49 2.40 -26.79
C LEU A 299 6.50 2.73 -25.30
N ILE A 300 6.08 3.94 -24.97
CA ILE A 300 5.76 4.37 -23.62
C ILE A 300 4.24 4.34 -23.49
N LEU A 301 3.76 3.51 -22.56
CA LEU A 301 2.34 3.40 -22.23
C LEU A 301 2.09 3.98 -20.82
N ASN A 302 1.34 5.08 -20.77
CA ASN A 302 0.90 5.68 -19.52
C ASN A 302 -0.51 5.19 -19.21
N LEU A 303 -0.64 4.23 -18.28
CA LEU A 303 -1.91 3.66 -17.86
C LEU A 303 -2.63 4.61 -16.89
N ASP A 304 -3.72 5.22 -17.35
CA ASP A 304 -4.51 6.18 -16.57
C ASP A 304 -5.64 5.46 -15.79
N GLU A 305 -6.33 4.52 -16.45
CA GLU A 305 -7.44 3.77 -15.88
C GLU A 305 -7.43 2.31 -16.31
N PHE A 306 -7.69 1.41 -15.35
CA PHE A 306 -7.86 -0.01 -15.59
C PHE A 306 -8.75 -0.58 -14.49
N LYS A 307 -10.07 -0.47 -14.65
CA LYS A 307 -11.04 -0.79 -13.59
C LYS A 307 -12.11 -1.72 -14.11
N SER A 308 -12.52 -2.66 -13.27
CA SER A 308 -13.65 -3.55 -13.53
C SER A 308 -14.70 -3.36 -12.45
N TYR A 309 -15.96 -3.14 -12.83
CA TYR A 309 -17.09 -2.94 -11.92
C TYR A 309 -18.41 -3.28 -12.63
N ASP A 310 -19.38 -3.85 -11.91
CA ASP A 310 -20.72 -4.21 -12.42
C ASP A 310 -20.72 -4.81 -13.85
N LYS A 311 -19.87 -5.82 -14.05
CA LYS A 311 -19.60 -6.47 -15.34
C LYS A 311 -19.25 -5.49 -16.46
N LYS A 312 -18.45 -4.47 -16.15
CA LYS A 312 -17.82 -3.57 -17.12
C LYS A 312 -16.32 -3.52 -16.91
N LEU A 313 -15.57 -3.25 -17.97
CA LEU A 313 -14.13 -3.02 -17.95
C LEU A 313 -13.82 -1.67 -18.61
N ASP A 314 -13.32 -0.72 -17.83
CA ASP A 314 -12.86 0.58 -18.30
C ASP A 314 -11.33 0.56 -18.42
N VAL A 315 -10.84 0.85 -19.63
CA VAL A 315 -9.41 0.87 -19.97
C VAL A 315 -9.07 2.22 -20.59
N LYS A 316 -8.17 2.95 -19.95
CA LYS A 316 -7.66 4.23 -20.42
C LYS A 316 -6.14 4.30 -20.33
N PHE A 317 -5.49 4.62 -21.44
CA PHE A 317 -4.05 4.86 -21.47
C PHE A 317 -3.63 5.72 -22.65
N ASN A 318 -2.43 6.29 -22.55
CA ASN A 318 -1.82 7.06 -23.64
C ASN A 318 -0.59 6.32 -24.17
N VAL A 319 -0.47 6.25 -25.49
CA VAL A 319 0.63 5.62 -26.23
C VAL A 319 1.48 6.69 -26.87
N MET A 320 2.76 6.68 -26.53
CA MET A 320 3.77 7.55 -27.12
C MET A 320 4.99 6.71 -27.54
N ASP A 321 5.83 7.21 -28.43
CA ASP A 321 7.18 6.64 -28.58
C ASP A 321 8.14 7.18 -27.51
N TYR A 322 9.37 6.66 -27.56
CA TYR A 322 10.53 7.13 -26.82
C TYR A 322 10.76 8.65 -26.88
N TYR A 323 10.31 9.34 -27.94
CA TYR A 323 10.44 10.78 -28.13
C TYR A 323 9.20 11.57 -27.64
N ASN A 324 8.29 10.91 -26.91
CA ASN A 324 6.99 11.44 -26.48
C ASN A 324 6.11 11.93 -27.64
N ARG A 325 6.32 11.43 -28.86
CA ARG A 325 5.39 11.68 -29.95
C ARG A 325 4.21 10.77 -29.77
N ILE A 326 3.03 11.34 -29.96
CA ILE A 326 1.76 10.64 -29.91
C ILE A 326 1.72 9.64 -31.07
N ILE A 327 1.42 8.37 -30.78
CA ILE A 327 1.34 7.32 -31.80
C ILE A 327 -0.04 6.66 -31.78
N ASP A 328 -0.71 6.73 -32.93
CA ASP A 328 -1.88 5.91 -33.17
C ASP A 328 -1.46 4.45 -33.41
N SER A 329 -2.02 3.55 -32.61
CA SER A 329 -1.64 2.14 -32.54
C SER A 329 -2.89 1.27 -32.52
N GLY A 330 -2.81 0.09 -33.14
CA GLY A 330 -3.79 -0.96 -32.91
C GLY A 330 -3.70 -1.45 -31.46
N VAL A 331 -4.84 -1.76 -30.86
CA VAL A 331 -4.92 -2.28 -29.50
C VAL A 331 -5.79 -3.52 -29.53
N ASP A 332 -5.21 -4.64 -29.13
CA ASP A 332 -5.92 -5.90 -28.92
C ASP A 332 -6.04 -6.16 -27.42
N ILE A 333 -7.24 -6.50 -26.98
CA ILE A 333 -7.54 -6.89 -25.61
C ILE A 333 -7.93 -8.35 -25.62
N TYR A 334 -7.27 -9.13 -24.78
CA TYR A 334 -7.52 -10.56 -24.59
C TYR A 334 -8.04 -10.80 -23.18
N VAL A 335 -9.00 -11.71 -23.06
CA VAL A 335 -9.52 -12.22 -21.78
C VAL A 335 -9.10 -13.68 -21.67
N ASN A 336 -8.23 -14.01 -20.72
CA ASN A 336 -7.64 -15.36 -20.58
C ASN A 336 -7.06 -15.90 -21.90
N ASP A 337 -6.28 -15.08 -22.60
CA ASP A 337 -5.63 -15.38 -23.88
C ASP A 337 -6.58 -15.50 -25.10
N GLU A 338 -7.90 -15.32 -24.92
CA GLU A 338 -8.86 -15.24 -26.03
C GLU A 338 -9.08 -13.77 -26.44
N LEU A 339 -8.99 -13.48 -27.75
CA LEU A 339 -9.19 -12.13 -28.26
C LEU A 339 -10.63 -11.67 -27.97
N PHE A 340 -10.74 -10.61 -27.18
CA PHE A 340 -12.01 -10.04 -26.74
C PHE A 340 -12.40 -8.81 -27.56
N ALA A 341 -11.45 -7.91 -27.81
CA ALA A 341 -11.67 -6.71 -28.62
C ALA A 341 -10.41 -6.30 -29.38
N SER A 342 -10.60 -5.72 -30.56
CA SER A 342 -9.56 -5.05 -31.35
C SER A 342 -10.04 -3.64 -31.68
N ASP A 343 -9.24 -2.63 -31.38
CA ASP A 343 -9.57 -1.23 -31.60
C ASP A 343 -8.28 -0.44 -31.91
N TYR A 344 -8.36 0.89 -31.97
CA TYR A 344 -7.22 1.76 -32.24
C TYR A 344 -7.20 2.95 -31.27
N THR A 345 -6.00 3.45 -30.97
CA THR A 345 -5.88 4.76 -30.31
C THR A 345 -6.21 5.89 -31.28
N SER A 346 -6.70 7.01 -30.73
CA SER A 346 -6.98 8.23 -31.49
C SER A 346 -6.27 9.40 -30.85
N GLY A 347 -5.30 9.99 -31.56
CA GLY A 347 -4.37 10.93 -30.95
C GLY A 347 -3.57 10.27 -29.83
N GLY A 348 -3.20 9.00 -30.00
CA GLY A 348 -2.47 8.16 -29.04
C GLY A 348 -3.22 7.86 -27.75
N ILE A 349 -4.47 8.30 -27.59
CA ILE A 349 -5.31 8.01 -26.43
C ILE A 349 -6.15 6.77 -26.72
N PHE A 350 -6.11 5.80 -25.82
CA PHE A 350 -7.09 4.74 -25.69
C PHE A 350 -8.02 5.06 -24.53
N ASP A 351 -9.33 5.11 -24.77
CA ASP A 351 -10.35 5.35 -23.74
C ASP A 351 -11.61 4.57 -24.12
N LYS A 352 -11.78 3.39 -23.52
CA LYS A 352 -12.86 2.45 -23.89
C LYS A 352 -13.45 1.79 -22.65
N SER A 353 -14.76 1.57 -22.73
CA SER A 353 -15.55 0.81 -21.76
C SER A 353 -16.14 -0.41 -22.45
N TYR A 354 -15.96 -1.58 -21.86
CA TYR A 354 -16.41 -2.84 -22.41
C TYR A 354 -17.46 -3.49 -21.51
N ASP A 355 -18.52 -4.02 -22.11
CA ASP A 355 -19.52 -4.83 -21.42
C ASP A 355 -19.01 -6.27 -21.26
N MET A 356 -18.84 -6.70 -20.02
CA MET A 356 -18.40 -8.03 -19.62
C MET A 356 -19.59 -8.90 -19.19
N SER A 357 -20.84 -8.52 -19.47
CA SER A 357 -22.06 -9.24 -19.03
C SER A 357 -22.12 -10.69 -19.50
N ALA A 358 -21.47 -11.04 -20.60
CA ALA A 358 -21.37 -12.39 -21.13
C ALA A 358 -20.38 -13.29 -20.36
N TYR A 359 -19.50 -12.70 -19.55
CA TYR A 359 -18.53 -13.43 -18.74
C TYR A 359 -19.14 -13.79 -17.37
N PRO A 360 -19.07 -15.06 -16.94
CA PRO A 360 -19.45 -15.46 -15.59
C PRO A 360 -18.66 -14.69 -14.53
N ILE A 361 -19.20 -14.61 -13.32
CA ILE A 361 -18.47 -13.98 -12.21
C ILE A 361 -17.24 -14.82 -11.83
N ASP A 362 -16.06 -14.31 -12.18
CA ASP A 362 -14.76 -14.93 -11.87
C ASP A 362 -13.62 -13.90 -12.01
N LYS A 363 -12.40 -14.35 -11.72
CA LYS A 363 -11.15 -13.64 -11.97
C LYS A 363 -10.67 -13.91 -13.39
N TYR A 364 -10.36 -12.85 -14.12
CA TYR A 364 -9.89 -12.94 -15.50
C TYR A 364 -8.55 -12.22 -15.66
N ASN A 365 -7.65 -12.81 -16.43
CA ASN A 365 -6.44 -12.11 -16.88
C ASN A 365 -6.78 -11.34 -18.14
N ILE A 366 -6.65 -10.02 -18.07
CA ILE A 366 -6.79 -9.14 -19.22
C ILE A 366 -5.40 -8.80 -19.71
N THR A 367 -5.13 -9.19 -20.94
CA THR A 367 -3.89 -8.84 -21.65
C THR A 367 -4.21 -7.79 -22.68
N VAL A 368 -3.48 -6.68 -22.63
CA VAL A 368 -3.57 -5.62 -23.64
C VAL A 368 -2.28 -5.65 -24.44
N THR A 369 -2.43 -5.80 -25.75
CA THR A 369 -1.35 -5.75 -26.73
C THR A 369 -1.52 -4.49 -27.57
N VAL A 370 -0.47 -3.66 -27.64
CA VAL A 370 -0.44 -2.45 -28.45
C VAL A 370 0.48 -2.68 -29.64
N ASN A 371 -0.11 -2.65 -30.82
CA ASN A 371 0.47 -2.93 -32.13
C ASN A 371 0.64 -1.62 -32.93
N PRO A 372 1.82 -1.00 -32.89
CA PRO A 372 2.03 0.28 -33.56
C PRO A 372 2.19 0.12 -35.09
N THR A 373 1.88 1.20 -35.82
CA THR A 373 1.65 1.14 -37.28
C THR A 373 2.88 1.03 -38.16
N ASP A 374 4.09 1.38 -37.68
CA ASP A 374 5.38 1.02 -38.28
C ASP A 374 6.49 1.72 -37.47
N THR A 375 7.59 1.02 -37.15
CA THR A 375 8.82 1.50 -36.47
C THR A 375 8.96 1.36 -34.94
N THR A 376 7.97 0.85 -34.22
CA THR A 376 8.06 0.63 -32.76
C THR A 376 7.84 -0.84 -32.37
N ASN A 377 8.32 -1.23 -31.18
CA ASN A 377 8.09 -2.57 -30.64
C ASN A 377 6.64 -2.74 -30.21
N GLU A 378 6.10 -3.96 -30.36
CA GLU A 378 4.84 -4.34 -29.73
C GLU A 378 4.99 -4.21 -28.20
N PHE A 379 3.98 -3.64 -27.55
CA PHE A 379 3.94 -3.56 -26.09
C PHE A 379 2.81 -4.42 -25.56
N GLN A 380 3.09 -5.24 -24.56
CA GLN A 380 2.10 -6.11 -23.94
C GLN A 380 2.11 -5.95 -22.43
N PHE A 381 0.94 -5.84 -21.82
CA PHE A 381 0.80 -5.94 -20.37
C PHE A 381 -0.41 -6.76 -19.97
N THR A 382 -0.32 -7.42 -18.81
CA THR A 382 -1.41 -8.23 -18.25
C THR A 382 -1.83 -7.69 -16.88
N ARG A 383 -3.13 -7.69 -16.62
CA ARG A 383 -3.74 -7.35 -15.34
C ARG A 383 -4.83 -8.36 -15.01
N GLN A 384 -4.88 -8.79 -13.76
CA GLN A 384 -6.01 -9.58 -13.28
C GLN A 384 -7.15 -8.64 -12.90
N ILE A 385 -8.33 -8.84 -13.46
CA ILE A 385 -9.57 -8.19 -13.05
C ILE A 385 -10.50 -9.21 -12.40
N ILE A 386 -11.55 -8.71 -11.79
CA ILE A 386 -12.68 -9.55 -11.38
C ILE A 386 -13.92 -9.02 -12.06
N VAL A 387 -14.61 -9.88 -12.79
CA VAL A 387 -15.92 -9.56 -13.36
C VAL A 387 -16.94 -9.90 -12.28
N SER A 388 -17.61 -8.90 -11.72
CA SER A 388 -18.64 -9.09 -10.70
C SER A 388 -19.81 -8.16 -10.92
N GLU A 389 -20.95 -8.54 -10.37
CA GLU A 389 -22.11 -7.67 -10.26
C GLU A 389 -21.95 -6.68 -9.10
N ASP A 390 -22.42 -5.43 -9.23
CA ASP A 390 -22.52 -4.53 -8.08
C ASP A 390 -23.66 -4.99 -7.17
N ILE A 391 -23.32 -5.74 -6.11
CA ILE A 391 -24.31 -6.28 -5.20
C ILE A 391 -24.96 -5.22 -4.30
N LYS A 392 -24.37 -4.01 -4.16
CA LYS A 392 -24.91 -2.94 -3.29
C LYS A 392 -26.28 -2.46 -3.78
N LYS A 393 -26.54 -2.57 -5.10
CA LYS A 393 -27.86 -2.24 -5.68
C LYS A 393 -28.99 -3.10 -5.11
N TYR A 394 -28.70 -4.32 -4.65
CA TYR A 394 -29.68 -5.22 -4.04
C TYR A 394 -30.01 -4.86 -2.59
N PHE A 395 -29.16 -4.07 -1.92
CA PHE A 395 -29.32 -3.73 -0.49
C PHE A 395 -29.88 -2.32 -0.30
N THR A 396 -29.85 -1.51 -1.36
CA THR A 396 -30.29 -0.11 -1.33
C THR A 396 -31.77 -0.02 -0.98
N GLY A 397 -32.09 0.68 0.11
CA GLY A 397 -33.45 0.86 0.59
C GLY A 397 -33.99 -0.26 1.50
N LEU A 398 -33.23 -1.33 1.72
CA LEU A 398 -33.60 -2.41 2.66
C LEU A 398 -33.28 -2.03 4.11
N LYS A 399 -34.02 -2.60 5.08
CA LYS A 399 -33.71 -2.50 6.51
C LYS A 399 -32.56 -3.44 6.87
N SER A 400 -32.84 -4.69 7.26
CA SER A 400 -31.77 -5.69 7.50
C SER A 400 -32.08 -7.10 7.01
N SER A 401 -33.14 -7.29 6.23
CA SER A 401 -33.47 -8.57 5.61
C SER A 401 -33.45 -8.47 4.09
N LEU A 402 -32.85 -9.48 3.44
CA LEU A 402 -32.88 -9.68 2.00
C LEU A 402 -33.62 -10.99 1.70
N LYS A 403 -34.63 -10.90 0.85
CA LYS A 403 -35.34 -12.05 0.29
C LYS A 403 -34.53 -12.60 -0.89
N GLY A 404 -34.02 -13.81 -0.73
CA GLY A 404 -33.38 -14.59 -1.78
C GLY A 404 -34.38 -15.46 -2.54
N LEU A 405 -33.84 -16.39 -3.31
CA LEU A 405 -34.58 -17.41 -4.04
C LEU A 405 -35.25 -18.40 -3.07
N ASP A 406 -36.34 -19.02 -3.54
CA ASP A 406 -37.12 -20.03 -2.81
C ASP A 406 -37.56 -19.61 -1.40
N ASN A 407 -37.78 -18.31 -1.18
CA ASN A 407 -38.10 -17.73 0.12
C ASN A 407 -37.04 -18.04 1.19
N THR A 408 -35.77 -18.04 0.81
CA THR A 408 -34.65 -18.00 1.76
C THR A 408 -34.36 -16.56 2.14
N PHE A 409 -34.12 -16.29 3.42
CA PHE A 409 -33.88 -14.93 3.92
C PHE A 409 -32.48 -14.78 4.50
N PHE A 410 -31.83 -13.66 4.16
CA PHE A 410 -30.46 -13.32 4.54
C PHE A 410 -30.41 -12.00 5.32
N LEU A 411 -29.36 -11.85 6.13
CA LEU A 411 -29.06 -10.60 6.83
C LEU A 411 -28.32 -9.65 5.87
N VAL A 412 -28.75 -8.39 5.83
CA VAL A 412 -28.10 -7.30 5.09
C VAL A 412 -28.08 -6.03 5.91
N ASN A 413 -27.31 -5.02 5.48
CA ASN A 413 -27.24 -3.70 6.13
C ASN A 413 -27.04 -3.79 7.65
N ASP A 414 -26.35 -4.83 8.11
CA ASP A 414 -25.95 -4.99 9.49
C ASP A 414 -24.61 -4.26 9.69
N ASN A 415 -24.28 -3.96 10.95
CA ASN A 415 -23.03 -3.28 11.26
C ASN A 415 -21.79 -4.12 10.90
N GLU A 416 -21.97 -5.43 10.68
CA GLU A 416 -20.90 -6.38 10.33
C GLU A 416 -20.78 -6.62 8.82
N ASN A 417 -21.71 -6.06 8.00
CA ASN A 417 -21.70 -6.12 6.54
C ASN A 417 -21.63 -7.56 5.97
N GLU A 418 -22.45 -8.50 6.50
CA GLU A 418 -22.32 -9.95 6.26
C GLU A 418 -22.18 -10.34 4.77
N LEU A 419 -23.00 -9.80 3.87
CA LEU A 419 -22.91 -10.13 2.43
C LEU A 419 -21.76 -9.41 1.73
N LEU A 420 -21.46 -8.16 2.13
CA LEU A 420 -20.39 -7.40 1.48
C LEU A 420 -19.03 -8.04 1.76
N GLN A 421 -18.77 -8.49 3.00
CA GLN A 421 -17.50 -9.16 3.32
C GLN A 421 -17.21 -10.39 2.46
N HIS A 422 -18.25 -11.09 2.00
CA HIS A 422 -18.14 -12.35 1.25
C HIS A 422 -18.19 -12.15 -0.27
N TYR A 423 -18.97 -11.18 -0.73
CA TYR A 423 -19.35 -11.08 -2.14
C TYR A 423 -19.05 -9.72 -2.77
N ASP A 424 -18.81 -8.67 -1.98
CA ASP A 424 -18.30 -7.41 -2.53
C ASP A 424 -16.78 -7.51 -2.63
N LEU A 425 -16.28 -7.51 -3.86
CA LEU A 425 -14.86 -7.66 -4.13
C LEU A 425 -14.06 -6.39 -3.84
N GLU A 426 -14.74 -5.25 -3.73
CA GLU A 426 -14.16 -3.99 -3.27
C GLU A 426 -14.16 -3.89 -1.74
N TYR A 427 -14.76 -4.87 -1.05
CA TYR A 427 -14.80 -4.87 0.40
C TYR A 427 -13.39 -5.06 0.98
N ASN A 428 -12.91 -4.00 1.63
CA ASN A 428 -11.64 -4.01 2.35
C ASN A 428 -11.90 -4.41 3.80
N SER A 429 -11.70 -5.69 4.11
CA SER A 429 -11.85 -6.19 5.48
C SER A 429 -10.92 -5.41 6.44
N PRO A 430 -11.44 -4.88 7.56
CA PRO A 430 -10.62 -4.23 8.58
C PRO A 430 -9.76 -5.23 9.38
N LEU A 431 -9.94 -6.54 9.19
CA LEU A 431 -9.16 -7.57 9.88
C LEU A 431 -7.69 -7.53 9.47
N ASN A 432 -6.82 -7.15 10.41
CA ASN A 432 -5.39 -7.36 10.27
C ASN A 432 -5.03 -8.82 10.58
N ILE A 433 -4.88 -9.62 9.53
CA ILE A 433 -4.57 -11.06 9.59
C ILE A 433 -3.31 -11.35 10.42
N ARG A 434 -2.28 -10.49 10.32
CA ARG A 434 -1.02 -10.67 11.05
C ARG A 434 -1.23 -10.50 12.55
N ASP A 435 -1.88 -9.41 12.96
CA ASP A 435 -2.11 -9.10 14.37
C ASP A 435 -3.05 -10.11 15.01
N PHE A 436 -4.06 -10.55 14.25
CA PHE A 436 -4.98 -11.57 14.69
C PHE A 436 -4.27 -12.91 14.90
N LYS A 437 -3.41 -13.34 13.95
CA LYS A 437 -2.57 -14.53 14.11
C LYS A 437 -1.68 -14.46 15.35
N LEU A 438 -1.03 -13.31 15.59
CA LEU A 438 -0.20 -13.10 16.78
C LEU A 438 -1.03 -13.19 18.07
N SER A 439 -2.24 -12.62 18.06
CA SER A 439 -3.17 -12.70 19.18
C SER A 439 -3.49 -14.16 19.53
N LEU A 440 -3.84 -14.98 18.54
CA LEU A 440 -4.14 -16.40 18.76
C LEU A 440 -2.96 -17.21 19.27
N GLN A 441 -1.77 -16.95 18.74
CA GLN A 441 -0.55 -17.60 19.21
C GLN A 441 -0.28 -17.24 20.68
N SER A 442 -0.52 -15.99 21.06
CA SER A 442 -0.37 -15.55 22.44
C SER A 442 -1.38 -16.21 23.39
N LYS A 443 -2.65 -16.33 23.00
CA LYS A 443 -3.69 -17.06 23.75
C LYS A 443 -3.32 -18.53 23.95
N ARG A 444 -2.92 -19.21 22.87
CA ARG A 444 -2.47 -20.61 22.90
C ARG A 444 -1.30 -20.80 23.86
N LYS A 445 -0.29 -19.94 23.77
CA LYS A 445 0.90 -20.00 24.64
C LYS A 445 0.52 -19.78 26.11
N TYR A 446 -0.30 -18.78 26.39
CA TYR A 446 -0.75 -18.46 27.75
C TYR A 446 -1.55 -19.60 28.38
N LEU A 447 -2.54 -20.15 27.68
CA LEU A 447 -3.37 -21.24 28.17
C LEU A 447 -2.59 -22.56 28.31
N ALA A 448 -1.66 -22.84 27.38
CA ALA A 448 -0.76 -23.99 27.50
C ALA A 448 0.10 -23.91 28.77
N GLY A 449 0.58 -22.72 29.14
CA GLY A 449 1.31 -22.50 30.39
C GLY A 449 0.50 -22.78 31.66
N LYS A 450 -0.84 -22.86 31.54
CA LYS A 450 -1.76 -23.21 32.63
C LYS A 450 -2.32 -24.63 32.52
N ASN A 451 -1.81 -25.43 31.58
CA ASN A 451 -2.37 -26.76 31.26
C ASN A 451 -3.86 -26.72 30.85
N ILE A 452 -4.31 -25.60 30.26
CA ILE A 452 -5.68 -25.43 29.77
C ILE A 452 -5.68 -25.62 28.26
N LYS A 453 -6.55 -26.49 27.75
CA LYS A 453 -6.65 -26.74 26.31
C LYS A 453 -7.37 -25.59 25.62
N PHE A 454 -6.85 -25.13 24.47
CA PHE A 454 -7.47 -24.06 23.69
C PHE A 454 -7.80 -24.51 22.28
N THR A 455 -9.05 -24.30 21.87
CA THR A 455 -9.52 -24.55 20.50
C THR A 455 -10.49 -23.48 20.05
N GLN A 456 -10.57 -23.28 18.74
CA GLN A 456 -11.33 -22.19 18.15
C GLN A 456 -12.07 -22.65 16.90
N PHE A 457 -13.32 -22.21 16.77
CA PHE A 457 -14.25 -22.65 15.73
C PHE A 457 -14.99 -21.46 15.14
N ILE A 458 -15.22 -21.51 13.82
CA ILE A 458 -16.02 -20.52 13.09
C ILE A 458 -17.34 -21.17 12.66
N ILE A 459 -18.46 -20.56 13.05
CA ILE A 459 -19.78 -20.83 12.50
C ILE A 459 -19.85 -20.09 11.16
N PRO A 460 -20.06 -20.79 10.03
CA PRO A 460 -20.20 -20.11 8.75
C PRO A 460 -21.46 -19.25 8.77
N ASP A 461 -21.42 -18.10 8.10
CA ASP A 461 -22.62 -17.29 7.94
C ASP A 461 -23.61 -18.01 7.02
N LYS A 462 -24.91 -17.73 7.20
CA LYS A 462 -25.99 -18.39 6.44
C LYS A 462 -25.81 -18.17 4.93
N SER A 463 -25.40 -16.97 4.54
CA SER A 463 -25.11 -16.60 3.16
C SER A 463 -24.00 -17.44 2.50
N VAL A 464 -22.99 -17.85 3.26
CA VAL A 464 -21.89 -18.70 2.77
C VAL A 464 -22.38 -20.12 2.46
N VAL A 465 -23.26 -20.67 3.31
CA VAL A 465 -23.76 -22.05 3.19
C VAL A 465 -24.90 -22.17 2.19
N LEU A 466 -25.78 -21.16 2.13
CA LEU A 466 -26.96 -21.12 1.26
C LEU A 466 -26.76 -20.16 0.08
N ARG A 467 -25.54 -20.06 -0.45
CA ARG A 467 -25.16 -19.09 -1.49
C ARG A 467 -26.01 -19.20 -2.75
N GLU A 468 -26.45 -20.42 -3.10
CA GLU A 468 -27.25 -20.70 -4.29
C GLU A 468 -28.65 -20.09 -4.22
N TYR A 469 -29.08 -19.63 -3.04
CA TYR A 469 -30.35 -18.93 -2.87
C TYR A 469 -30.20 -17.40 -2.85
N LEU A 470 -29.00 -16.85 -3.08
CA LEU A 470 -28.84 -15.39 -3.19
C LEU A 470 -29.49 -14.87 -4.48
N PRO A 471 -30.07 -13.65 -4.48
CA PRO A 471 -30.82 -13.12 -5.63
C PRO A 471 -29.94 -12.51 -6.73
N PHE A 472 -28.63 -12.72 -6.67
CA PHE A 472 -27.63 -12.24 -7.62
C PHE A 472 -26.63 -13.35 -7.93
N GLU A 473 -25.90 -13.21 -9.04
CA GLU A 473 -24.85 -14.16 -9.38
C GLU A 473 -23.71 -14.04 -8.35
N THR A 474 -23.23 -15.15 -7.82
CA THR A 474 -22.22 -15.15 -6.75
C THR A 474 -20.93 -15.79 -7.22
N ALA A 475 -19.79 -15.17 -6.92
CA ALA A 475 -18.50 -15.84 -6.94
C ALA A 475 -18.41 -16.91 -5.82
N VAL A 476 -17.28 -17.63 -5.77
CA VAL A 476 -16.87 -18.32 -4.54
C VAL A 476 -16.75 -17.26 -3.42
N PRO A 477 -17.40 -17.44 -2.26
CA PRO A 477 -17.38 -16.45 -1.19
C PRO A 477 -15.93 -16.16 -0.75
N ASN A 478 -15.56 -14.89 -0.71
CA ASN A 478 -14.27 -14.43 -0.26
C ASN A 478 -14.23 -14.42 1.28
N ARG A 479 -13.83 -15.53 1.87
CA ARG A 479 -13.68 -15.65 3.32
C ARG A 479 -12.31 -15.13 3.72
N ASN A 480 -12.23 -13.89 4.21
CA ASN A 480 -10.97 -13.17 4.51
C ASN A 480 -10.01 -13.94 5.44
N TRP A 481 -10.55 -14.86 6.25
CA TRP A 481 -9.79 -15.71 7.16
C TRP A 481 -9.37 -17.07 6.57
N ASN A 482 -9.63 -17.37 5.30
CA ASN A 482 -9.15 -18.61 4.65
C ASN A 482 -7.62 -18.79 4.79
N SER A 483 -6.88 -17.69 4.84
CA SER A 483 -5.43 -17.66 5.11
C SER A 483 -5.06 -18.16 6.52
N LEU A 484 -6.02 -18.24 7.43
CA LEU A 484 -5.90 -18.64 8.83
C LEU A 484 -6.39 -20.07 9.10
N LYS A 485 -6.63 -20.90 8.08
CA LYS A 485 -7.13 -22.28 8.21
C LYS A 485 -6.38 -23.20 9.20
N ASN A 486 -5.14 -22.86 9.57
CA ASN A 486 -4.34 -23.60 10.56
C ASN A 486 -4.58 -23.15 12.02
N TYR A 487 -5.36 -22.09 12.23
CA TYR A 487 -5.64 -21.48 13.52
C TYR A 487 -7.07 -21.75 14.01
N TYR A 488 -7.97 -22.14 13.11
CA TYR A 488 -9.39 -22.34 13.35
C TYR A 488 -9.84 -23.69 12.79
N TYR A 489 -10.98 -24.17 13.30
CA TYR A 489 -11.76 -25.20 12.65
C TYR A 489 -13.02 -24.58 12.06
N ASP A 490 -13.33 -24.93 10.82
CA ASP A 490 -14.50 -24.43 10.09
C ASP A 490 -15.70 -25.35 10.31
N LEU A 491 -16.78 -24.83 10.88
CA LEU A 491 -17.99 -25.62 11.09
C LEU A 491 -18.78 -25.85 9.81
N SER A 492 -18.46 -25.18 8.69
CA SER A 492 -19.04 -25.50 7.38
C SER A 492 -18.74 -26.94 6.90
N GLU A 493 -17.70 -27.57 7.48
CA GLU A 493 -17.39 -28.98 7.25
C GLU A 493 -18.58 -29.89 7.64
N VAL A 494 -19.30 -29.52 8.70
CA VAL A 494 -20.44 -30.29 9.22
C VAL A 494 -21.79 -29.61 9.09
N ILE A 495 -21.86 -28.28 9.08
CA ILE A 495 -23.11 -27.52 8.90
C ILE A 495 -23.47 -27.46 7.40
N LYS A 496 -24.74 -27.70 7.07
CA LYS A 496 -25.32 -27.75 5.72
C LYS A 496 -26.57 -26.86 5.62
N GLY A 497 -27.17 -26.74 4.44
CA GLY A 497 -28.25 -25.79 4.21
C GLY A 497 -29.49 -26.00 5.10
N ASP A 498 -29.86 -27.26 5.34
CA ASP A 498 -30.97 -27.67 6.21
C ASP A 498 -30.70 -27.46 7.70
N ASP A 499 -29.46 -27.15 8.07
CA ASP A 499 -29.08 -26.86 9.45
C ASP A 499 -29.42 -25.41 9.87
N PHE A 500 -29.85 -24.53 8.95
CA PHE A 500 -30.26 -23.15 9.24
C PHE A 500 -31.78 -22.97 9.34
N LEU A 501 -32.21 -22.09 10.23
CA LEU A 501 -33.61 -21.65 10.30
C LEU A 501 -33.93 -20.74 9.11
N VAL A 502 -35.04 -20.99 8.41
CA VAL A 502 -35.42 -20.20 7.22
C VAL A 502 -35.65 -18.73 7.58
N ASN A 503 -36.27 -18.45 8.72
CA ASN A 503 -36.65 -17.10 9.17
C ASN A 503 -35.65 -16.42 10.13
N ASP A 504 -34.51 -17.05 10.41
CA ASP A 504 -33.48 -16.54 11.32
C ASP A 504 -32.09 -16.64 10.65
N THR A 505 -31.09 -16.03 11.30
CA THR A 505 -29.66 -16.21 10.93
C THR A 505 -29.01 -17.37 11.68
N LYS A 506 -29.70 -17.94 12.68
CA LYS A 506 -29.20 -19.02 13.54
C LYS A 506 -29.43 -20.41 12.94
N ILE A 507 -28.63 -21.36 13.43
CA ILE A 507 -28.79 -22.79 13.16
C ILE A 507 -29.86 -23.44 14.05
N THR A 508 -30.38 -24.59 13.65
CA THR A 508 -31.32 -25.41 14.42
C THR A 508 -30.66 -26.06 15.65
N SER A 509 -31.44 -26.52 16.62
CA SER A 509 -30.91 -27.22 17.81
C SER A 509 -30.30 -28.60 17.46
N GLN A 510 -30.79 -29.28 16.41
CA GLN A 510 -30.17 -30.49 15.87
C GLN A 510 -28.79 -30.19 15.27
N ALA A 511 -28.68 -29.11 14.50
CA ALA A 511 -27.43 -28.61 13.96
C ALA A 511 -26.47 -28.18 15.07
N ALA A 512 -26.99 -27.62 16.16
CA ALA A 512 -26.20 -27.27 17.33
C ALA A 512 -25.55 -28.50 18.00
N VAL A 513 -26.31 -29.59 18.19
CA VAL A 513 -25.76 -30.87 18.68
C VAL A 513 -24.69 -31.40 17.73
N LYS A 514 -24.92 -31.33 16.42
CA LYS A 514 -23.95 -31.72 15.38
C LYS A 514 -22.67 -30.88 15.44
N ALA A 515 -22.78 -29.56 15.56
CA ALA A 515 -21.65 -28.64 15.67
C ALA A 515 -20.83 -28.89 16.95
N VAL A 516 -21.49 -28.99 18.11
CA VAL A 516 -20.80 -29.28 19.38
C VAL A 516 -20.12 -30.65 19.35
N SER A 517 -20.76 -31.67 18.76
CA SER A 517 -20.12 -32.99 18.58
C SER A 517 -18.80 -32.90 17.83
N TYR A 518 -18.76 -32.09 16.76
CA TYR A 518 -17.57 -31.87 15.96
C TYR A 518 -16.51 -31.07 16.72
N ILE A 519 -16.94 -30.05 17.49
CA ILE A 519 -16.08 -29.28 18.40
C ILE A 519 -15.37 -30.22 19.36
N ILE A 520 -16.11 -31.01 20.13
CA ILE A 520 -15.57 -31.97 21.10
C ILE A 520 -14.63 -32.97 20.42
N PHE A 521 -15.00 -33.49 19.25
CA PHE A 521 -14.16 -34.41 18.47
C PHE A 521 -12.81 -33.78 18.11
N LYS A 522 -12.80 -32.57 17.53
CA LYS A 522 -11.56 -31.88 17.13
C LYS A 522 -10.73 -31.46 18.33
N THR A 523 -11.38 -31.04 19.41
CA THR A 523 -10.72 -30.65 20.64
C THR A 523 -10.04 -31.86 21.27
N PHE A 524 -10.76 -32.92 21.63
CA PHE A 524 -10.18 -33.99 22.45
C PHE A 524 -9.63 -35.17 21.67
N LYS A 525 -10.24 -35.53 20.53
CA LYS A 525 -9.86 -36.69 19.69
C LYS A 525 -9.86 -38.04 20.45
N GLU A 526 -10.63 -38.13 21.53
CA GLU A 526 -10.74 -39.34 22.38
C GLU A 526 -11.81 -40.32 21.90
N LYS A 527 -12.87 -39.81 21.25
CA LYS A 527 -14.00 -40.57 20.72
C LYS A 527 -14.28 -40.14 19.28
N SER A 528 -14.92 -40.99 18.49
CA SER A 528 -15.34 -40.62 17.14
C SER A 528 -16.47 -39.58 17.16
N PHE A 529 -16.58 -38.80 16.09
CA PHE A 529 -17.67 -37.83 15.90
C PHE A 529 -19.06 -38.45 16.06
N LYS A 530 -19.26 -39.68 15.54
CA LYS A 530 -20.53 -40.41 15.61
C LYS A 530 -20.90 -40.81 17.04
N GLU A 531 -19.92 -41.29 17.83
CA GLU A 531 -20.14 -41.67 19.23
C GLU A 531 -20.51 -40.48 20.09
N ILE A 532 -19.80 -39.36 19.95
CA ILE A 532 -20.09 -38.12 20.69
C ILE A 532 -21.51 -37.62 20.37
N ARG A 533 -21.88 -37.60 19.08
CA ARG A 533 -23.22 -37.17 18.66
C ARG A 533 -24.32 -38.07 19.23
N GLY A 534 -24.12 -39.39 19.23
CA GLY A 534 -25.07 -40.32 19.84
C GLY A 534 -25.28 -40.05 21.33
N GLN A 535 -24.17 -39.89 22.08
CA GLN A 535 -24.22 -39.60 23.51
C GLN A 535 -24.91 -38.26 23.82
N LEU A 536 -24.67 -37.23 22.99
CA LEU A 536 -25.36 -35.96 23.13
C LEU A 536 -26.86 -36.12 22.88
N LEU A 537 -27.29 -36.73 21.77
CA LEU A 537 -28.70 -36.89 21.44
C LEU A 537 -29.49 -37.65 22.52
N GLU A 538 -28.88 -38.62 23.20
CA GLU A 538 -29.50 -39.32 24.33
C GLU A 538 -29.91 -38.39 25.49
N LYS A 539 -29.24 -37.24 25.63
CA LYS A 539 -29.51 -36.22 26.67
C LYS A 539 -30.67 -35.28 26.33
N PHE A 540 -31.20 -35.31 25.10
CA PHE A 540 -32.26 -34.40 24.66
C PHE A 540 -33.61 -35.09 24.50
N THR A 541 -34.68 -34.31 24.68
CA THR A 541 -36.02 -34.60 24.18
C THR A 541 -36.34 -33.65 23.02
N SER A 542 -37.08 -34.15 22.04
CA SER A 542 -37.55 -33.35 20.91
C SER A 542 -39.00 -32.90 21.13
N SER A 543 -39.29 -31.65 20.81
CA SER A 543 -40.65 -31.09 20.82
C SER A 543 -40.82 -30.12 19.66
N VAL A 544 -42.05 -29.92 19.18
CA VAL A 544 -42.32 -28.89 18.16
C VAL A 544 -42.66 -27.58 18.86
N VAL A 545 -41.93 -26.53 18.55
CA VAL A 545 -42.13 -25.18 19.09
C VAL A 545 -42.38 -24.18 17.97
N CYS A 546 -43.17 -23.15 18.25
CA CYS A 546 -43.36 -22.03 17.34
C CYS A 546 -42.18 -21.05 17.51
N HIS A 547 -41.30 -20.98 16.51
CA HIS A 547 -40.15 -20.08 16.48
C HIS A 547 -40.47 -18.78 15.76
N GLN A 548 -40.13 -17.65 16.39
CA GLN A 548 -40.21 -16.32 15.80
C GLN A 548 -38.81 -15.85 15.41
N GLY A 549 -38.57 -15.68 14.11
CA GLY A 549 -37.24 -15.40 13.59
C GLY A 549 -36.83 -13.92 13.64
N ASP A 550 -35.55 -13.67 13.93
CA ASP A 550 -35.01 -12.31 14.05
C ASP A 550 -35.09 -11.48 12.75
N LEU A 551 -35.13 -12.13 11.58
CA LEU A 551 -35.23 -11.45 10.29
C LEU A 551 -36.63 -10.88 10.00
N PHE A 552 -37.64 -11.29 10.78
CA PHE A 552 -39.06 -10.94 10.60
C PHE A 552 -39.59 -9.96 11.66
N THR A 553 -38.70 -9.28 12.39
CA THR A 553 -39.10 -8.21 13.30
C THR A 553 -39.40 -6.91 12.55
N ASP A 554 -40.18 -5.99 13.13
CA ASP A 554 -40.50 -4.69 12.50
C ASP A 554 -39.25 -3.86 12.17
N ASN A 555 -38.19 -4.04 12.96
CA ASN A 555 -36.92 -3.35 12.78
C ASN A 555 -36.03 -4.02 11.72
N SER A 556 -36.28 -5.29 11.39
CA SER A 556 -35.44 -6.07 10.47
C SER A 556 -36.08 -6.33 9.11
N TRP A 557 -37.40 -6.48 9.07
CA TRP A 557 -38.13 -6.78 7.83
C TRP A 557 -38.12 -5.59 6.86
N SER A 558 -37.61 -5.83 5.66
CA SER A 558 -37.37 -4.80 4.63
C SER A 558 -38.50 -4.64 3.63
N TYR A 559 -39.49 -5.55 3.62
CA TYR A 559 -40.55 -5.58 2.61
C TYR A 559 -41.91 -5.23 3.25
N ASP A 560 -42.94 -5.11 2.41
CA ASP A 560 -44.31 -5.04 2.92
C ASP A 560 -44.68 -6.33 3.66
N LYS A 561 -45.58 -6.23 4.64
CA LYS A 561 -46.11 -7.40 5.36
C LYS A 561 -47.17 -8.07 4.50
N ASP A 562 -46.74 -9.04 3.71
CA ASP A 562 -47.56 -9.85 2.82
C ASP A 562 -47.77 -11.28 3.37
N ASP A 563 -48.33 -12.17 2.54
CA ASP A 563 -48.54 -13.58 2.91
C ASP A 563 -47.21 -14.29 3.22
N VAL A 564 -46.08 -13.84 2.65
CA VAL A 564 -44.74 -14.38 2.93
C VAL A 564 -44.30 -13.99 4.34
N TYR A 565 -44.55 -12.73 4.74
CA TYR A 565 -44.31 -12.31 6.12
C TYR A 565 -45.10 -13.15 7.13
N GLU A 566 -46.41 -13.31 6.90
CA GLU A 566 -47.26 -14.10 7.81
C GLU A 566 -46.83 -15.58 7.87
N MET A 567 -46.47 -16.16 6.73
CA MET A 567 -46.04 -17.56 6.63
C MET A 567 -44.71 -17.84 7.34
N TYR A 568 -43.73 -16.94 7.25
CA TYR A 568 -42.36 -17.20 7.75
C TYR A 568 -42.02 -16.47 9.05
N SER A 569 -42.79 -15.45 9.47
CA SER A 569 -42.56 -14.78 10.74
C SER A 569 -42.67 -15.73 11.94
N ARG A 570 -43.50 -16.78 11.81
CA ARG A 570 -43.69 -17.84 12.80
C ARG A 570 -43.70 -19.20 12.13
N ILE A 571 -42.68 -20.01 12.40
CA ILE A 571 -42.57 -21.36 11.86
C ILE A 571 -42.54 -22.39 12.99
N ASN A 572 -43.13 -23.55 12.75
CA ASN A 572 -43.00 -24.69 13.64
C ASN A 572 -41.66 -25.37 13.38
N VAL A 573 -40.82 -25.47 14.40
CA VAL A 573 -39.51 -26.12 14.32
C VAL A 573 -39.41 -27.21 15.37
N GLU A 574 -38.71 -28.27 15.02
CA GLU A 574 -38.34 -29.30 15.98
C GLU A 574 -37.21 -28.75 16.85
N GLU A 575 -37.46 -28.61 18.15
CA GLU A 575 -36.51 -28.10 19.13
C GLU A 575 -36.08 -29.18 20.11
N LEU A 576 -34.77 -29.32 20.29
CA LEU A 576 -34.16 -30.20 21.27
C LEU A 576 -34.01 -29.46 22.60
N SER A 577 -34.59 -30.01 23.66
CA SER A 577 -34.43 -29.52 25.03
C SER A 577 -33.71 -30.54 25.90
N LEU A 578 -32.84 -30.05 26.79
CA LEU A 578 -32.04 -30.91 27.66
C LEU A 578 -32.91 -31.59 28.73
N LYS A 579 -32.70 -32.89 28.96
CA LYS A 579 -33.46 -33.69 29.96
C LYS A 579 -33.12 -33.39 31.41
N SER A 580 -31.91 -32.90 31.68
CA SER A 580 -31.38 -32.75 33.03
C SER A 580 -31.71 -31.39 33.64
N GLU A 581 -31.80 -31.36 34.97
CA GLU A 581 -31.96 -30.11 35.72
C GLU A 581 -30.63 -29.34 35.76
N ILE A 582 -30.63 -28.12 35.23
CA ILE A 582 -29.44 -27.28 35.12
C ILE A 582 -29.41 -26.25 36.25
N ILE A 583 -28.29 -26.22 36.98
CA ILE A 583 -28.08 -25.30 38.08
C ILE A 583 -27.31 -24.08 37.55
N ASN A 584 -27.92 -22.89 37.66
CA ASN A 584 -27.26 -21.63 37.34
C ASN A 584 -26.41 -21.18 38.53
N ARG A 585 -25.09 -21.11 38.36
CA ARG A 585 -24.14 -20.69 39.38
C ARG A 585 -24.02 -19.17 39.41
N GLN A 586 -23.72 -18.64 40.60
CA GLN A 586 -23.45 -17.22 40.76
C GLN A 586 -22.20 -16.83 39.98
N ILE A 587 -22.31 -15.72 39.24
CA ILE A 587 -21.21 -15.12 38.49
C ILE A 587 -20.80 -13.84 39.21
N PRO A 588 -19.50 -13.62 39.50
CA PRO A 588 -19.04 -12.34 40.01
C PRO A 588 -19.49 -11.19 39.10
N LEU A 589 -19.90 -10.06 39.68
CA LEU A 589 -20.44 -8.92 38.93
C LEU A 589 -19.55 -8.52 37.74
N LYS A 590 -18.23 -8.50 37.93
CA LYS A 590 -17.22 -8.19 36.91
C LYS A 590 -17.17 -9.13 35.69
N PHE A 591 -17.84 -10.29 35.75
CA PHE A 591 -17.94 -11.27 34.67
C PHE A 591 -19.40 -11.56 34.26
N SER A 592 -20.37 -10.99 34.98
CA SER A 592 -21.80 -11.28 34.82
C SER A 592 -22.38 -10.80 33.49
N GLN A 593 -21.76 -9.78 32.88
CA GLN A 593 -22.18 -9.21 31.62
C GLN A 593 -21.00 -8.66 30.84
N PHE A 594 -21.16 -8.66 29.51
CA PHE A 594 -20.30 -7.94 28.60
C PHE A 594 -21.19 -7.18 27.61
N ASN A 595 -20.99 -5.86 27.50
CA ASN A 595 -21.95 -4.94 26.91
C ASN A 595 -23.36 -5.18 27.46
N ASN A 596 -24.34 -5.45 26.60
CA ASN A 596 -25.73 -5.68 26.97
C ASN A 596 -26.09 -7.17 26.98
N VAL A 597 -25.09 -8.07 27.05
CA VAL A 597 -25.30 -9.52 27.00
C VAL A 597 -24.82 -10.16 28.30
N ALA A 598 -25.74 -10.85 28.98
CA ALA A 598 -25.45 -11.55 30.23
C ALA A 598 -24.69 -12.85 29.96
N SER A 599 -23.62 -13.08 30.72
CA SER A 599 -22.91 -14.35 30.79
C SER A 599 -23.76 -15.40 31.52
N LYS A 600 -23.50 -16.68 31.27
CA LYS A 600 -24.14 -17.79 31.99
C LYS A 600 -23.09 -18.74 32.56
N TYR A 601 -23.28 -19.20 33.79
CA TYR A 601 -22.42 -20.23 34.38
C TYR A 601 -23.28 -21.40 34.82
N LEU A 602 -23.24 -22.48 34.05
CA LEU A 602 -24.16 -23.60 34.20
C LEU A 602 -23.43 -24.82 34.76
N PHE A 603 -24.08 -25.52 35.68
CA PHE A 603 -23.64 -26.80 36.21
C PHE A 603 -24.67 -27.89 35.86
N ASN A 604 -24.19 -28.99 35.30
CA ASN A 604 -25.01 -30.13 34.91
C ASN A 604 -24.54 -31.41 35.65
N PRO A 605 -25.29 -31.93 36.65
CA PRO A 605 -24.95 -33.15 37.37
C PRO A 605 -25.06 -34.43 36.50
N ASP A 606 -25.70 -34.35 35.33
CA ASP A 606 -25.87 -35.48 34.41
C ASP A 606 -25.04 -35.33 33.11
N SER A 607 -24.02 -34.48 33.10
CA SER A 607 -23.15 -34.27 31.95
C SER A 607 -22.40 -35.55 31.51
N ILE A 608 -22.03 -35.61 30.23
CA ILE A 608 -21.26 -36.74 29.66
C ILE A 608 -19.81 -36.79 30.18
N SER A 609 -19.23 -35.63 30.47
CA SER A 609 -17.88 -35.43 30.98
C SER A 609 -17.89 -34.65 32.28
N ASP A 610 -16.93 -34.95 33.15
CA ASP A 610 -16.63 -34.23 34.40
C ASP A 610 -15.85 -32.92 34.18
N ARG A 611 -15.42 -32.63 32.96
CA ARG A 611 -14.64 -31.45 32.59
C ARG A 611 -15.41 -30.15 32.72
N LYS A 612 -14.68 -29.07 32.96
CA LYS A 612 -15.15 -27.68 33.02
C LYS A 612 -14.69 -26.91 31.80
N ALA A 613 -15.60 -26.19 31.16
CA ALA A 613 -15.34 -25.43 29.95
C ALA A 613 -15.63 -23.94 30.12
N LEU A 614 -14.77 -23.11 29.56
CA LEU A 614 -15.06 -21.72 29.25
C LEU A 614 -15.36 -21.62 27.75
N VAL A 615 -16.58 -21.21 27.40
CA VAL A 615 -17.01 -20.99 26.02
C VAL A 615 -17.09 -19.49 25.77
N ILE A 616 -16.13 -18.97 25.01
CA ILE A 616 -16.10 -17.56 24.59
C ILE A 616 -16.83 -17.46 23.26
N CYS A 617 -17.90 -16.67 23.19
CA CYS A 617 -18.77 -16.68 22.01
C CYS A 617 -19.54 -15.38 21.76
N ASP A 618 -20.05 -15.23 20.54
CA ASP A 618 -21.07 -14.22 20.21
C ASP A 618 -22.49 -14.81 20.26
N LYS A 619 -23.51 -14.02 19.88
CA LYS A 619 -24.92 -14.42 19.95
C LYS A 619 -25.28 -15.57 19.00
N SER A 620 -24.54 -15.77 17.91
CA SER A 620 -24.75 -16.89 16.98
C SER A 620 -24.53 -18.26 17.63
N ALA A 621 -23.77 -18.33 18.72
CA ALA A 621 -23.50 -19.56 19.44
C ALA A 621 -24.59 -19.93 20.47
N HIS A 622 -25.61 -19.08 20.68
CA HIS A 622 -26.71 -19.37 21.63
C HIS A 622 -27.35 -20.75 21.44
N PRO A 623 -27.65 -21.21 20.20
CA PRO A 623 -28.19 -22.55 19.98
C PRO A 623 -27.27 -23.69 20.50
N LEU A 624 -25.96 -23.43 20.64
CA LEU A 624 -24.98 -24.43 21.09
C LEU A 624 -25.00 -24.67 22.60
N PHE A 625 -25.68 -23.83 23.38
CA PHE A 625 -25.52 -23.77 24.84
C PHE A 625 -25.93 -25.06 25.53
N ASP A 626 -27.09 -25.60 25.17
CA ASP A 626 -27.58 -26.84 25.78
C ASP A 626 -26.69 -28.03 25.40
N ALA A 627 -26.20 -28.08 24.16
CA ALA A 627 -25.31 -29.15 23.71
C ALA A 627 -23.94 -29.11 24.43
N PHE A 628 -23.38 -27.92 24.66
CA PHE A 628 -22.19 -27.77 25.50
C PHE A 628 -22.47 -28.19 26.96
N THR A 629 -23.60 -27.76 27.52
CA THR A 629 -24.03 -28.07 28.89
C THR A 629 -24.32 -29.57 29.07
N ALA A 630 -24.80 -30.25 28.04
CA ALA A 630 -24.97 -31.70 28.03
C ALA A 630 -23.63 -32.45 28.09
N TYR A 631 -22.59 -31.91 27.46
CA TYR A 631 -21.27 -32.54 27.43
C TYR A 631 -20.46 -32.29 28.70
N PHE A 632 -20.35 -31.04 29.14
CA PHE A 632 -19.45 -30.63 30.22
C PHE A 632 -20.16 -30.50 31.58
N ARG A 633 -19.43 -30.76 32.67
CA ARG A 633 -19.93 -30.67 34.05
C ARG A 633 -20.26 -29.23 34.43
N GLU A 634 -19.37 -28.32 34.07
CA GLU A 634 -19.51 -26.88 34.28
C GLU A 634 -19.19 -26.16 32.99
N VAL A 635 -20.06 -25.24 32.58
CA VAL A 635 -19.84 -24.41 31.38
C VAL A 635 -20.07 -22.95 31.71
N PHE A 636 -19.02 -22.15 31.53
CA PHE A 636 -19.11 -20.70 31.58
C PHE A 636 -19.23 -20.17 30.14
N PHE A 637 -20.39 -19.63 29.78
CA PHE A 637 -20.59 -18.91 28.52
C PHE A 637 -20.27 -17.44 28.72
N TYR A 638 -19.20 -16.97 28.09
CA TYR A 638 -18.72 -15.60 28.17
C TYR A 638 -18.89 -14.88 26.83
N HIS A 639 -19.76 -13.86 26.83
CA HIS A 639 -20.15 -13.13 25.63
C HIS A 639 -19.18 -12.01 25.25
N ASP A 640 -17.89 -12.33 25.24
CA ASP A 640 -16.81 -11.38 25.02
C ASP A 640 -15.86 -11.88 23.93
N PHE A 641 -16.31 -11.74 22.69
CA PHE A 641 -15.52 -12.12 21.52
C PHE A 641 -14.43 -11.09 21.20
N TRP A 642 -14.42 -9.93 21.87
CA TRP A 642 -13.47 -8.85 21.69
C TRP A 642 -12.31 -8.88 22.69
N TYR A 643 -12.50 -9.43 23.89
CA TYR A 643 -11.56 -9.29 24.98
C TYR A 643 -11.36 -10.64 25.69
N PHE A 644 -10.13 -11.14 25.64
CA PHE A 644 -9.76 -12.34 26.39
C PHE A 644 -9.43 -11.94 27.82
N ASN A 645 -10.38 -12.16 28.70
CA ASN A 645 -10.28 -11.77 30.10
C ASN A 645 -9.40 -12.76 30.89
N LYS A 646 -8.11 -12.41 31.04
CA LYS A 646 -7.15 -13.18 31.84
C LYS A 646 -7.68 -13.49 33.25
N ASN A 647 -8.32 -12.51 33.89
CA ASN A 647 -8.84 -12.65 35.25
C ASN A 647 -10.01 -13.64 35.34
N LEU A 648 -10.75 -13.85 34.24
CA LEU A 648 -11.81 -14.87 34.19
C LEU A 648 -11.18 -16.28 34.15
N ILE A 649 -10.10 -16.45 33.38
CA ILE A 649 -9.37 -17.71 33.31
C ILE A 649 -8.70 -18.03 34.65
N ASP A 650 -8.23 -17.01 35.36
CA ASP A 650 -7.67 -17.15 36.70
C ASP A 650 -8.75 -17.37 37.78
N TYR A 651 -10.01 -17.05 37.51
CA TYR A 651 -11.11 -17.13 38.47
C TYR A 651 -11.63 -18.55 38.69
N ALA A 652 -11.64 -19.37 37.64
CA ALA A 652 -12.13 -20.75 37.71
C ALA A 652 -11.16 -21.71 37.04
N ASP A 653 -11.09 -22.93 37.59
CA ASP A 653 -10.18 -23.97 37.13
C ASP A 653 -10.79 -24.70 35.91
N PHE A 654 -10.61 -24.11 34.72
CA PHE A 654 -11.13 -24.65 33.47
C PHE A 654 -10.18 -25.68 32.86
N ASP A 655 -10.70 -26.82 32.39
CA ASP A 655 -9.92 -27.81 31.63
C ASP A 655 -9.72 -27.37 30.18
N VAL A 656 -10.69 -26.62 29.65
CA VAL A 656 -10.74 -26.22 28.24
C VAL A 656 -11.34 -24.83 28.06
N VAL A 657 -10.77 -24.08 27.13
CA VAL A 657 -11.35 -22.87 26.56
C VAL A 657 -11.70 -23.15 25.10
N VAL A 658 -12.97 -22.94 24.75
CA VAL A 658 -13.48 -23.05 23.39
C VAL A 658 -13.95 -21.67 22.94
N GLU A 659 -13.31 -21.12 21.91
CA GLU A 659 -13.79 -19.92 21.24
C GLU A 659 -14.67 -20.32 20.05
N VAL A 660 -15.92 -19.85 20.00
CA VAL A 660 -16.86 -20.11 18.89
C VAL A 660 -17.41 -18.78 18.38
N LYS A 661 -17.25 -18.49 17.09
CA LYS A 661 -17.66 -17.20 16.51
C LYS A 661 -18.37 -17.34 15.17
N SER A 662 -19.36 -16.51 14.87
CA SER A 662 -19.84 -16.34 13.50
C SER A 662 -18.75 -15.68 12.66
N GLU A 663 -18.72 -16.05 11.39
CA GLU A 663 -17.78 -15.53 10.42
C GLU A 663 -17.87 -14.00 10.26
N ARG A 664 -19.07 -13.42 10.24
CA ARG A 664 -19.27 -11.95 10.20
C ARG A 664 -18.64 -11.16 11.33
N PHE A 665 -18.39 -11.77 12.49
CA PHE A 665 -17.77 -11.08 13.63
C PHE A 665 -16.23 -11.12 13.62
N LEU A 666 -15.62 -11.66 12.56
CA LEU A 666 -14.17 -11.68 12.43
C LEU A 666 -13.58 -10.33 12.07
N ASP A 667 -14.28 -9.53 11.27
CA ASP A 667 -13.77 -8.22 10.82
C ASP A 667 -13.70 -7.19 11.94
N THR A 668 -14.61 -7.29 12.89
CA THR A 668 -14.62 -6.41 14.06
C THR A 668 -13.71 -6.93 15.19
N ALA A 669 -12.97 -8.04 14.97
CA ALA A 669 -12.12 -8.70 15.97
C ALA A 669 -10.98 -7.84 16.50
N LEU A 670 -11.06 -7.50 17.79
CA LEU A 670 -9.93 -6.90 18.50
C LEU A 670 -8.77 -7.89 18.63
N THR A 671 -7.61 -7.48 18.14
CA THR A 671 -6.35 -8.21 18.22
C THR A 671 -5.51 -7.67 19.38
N PHE A 672 -5.12 -8.53 20.33
CA PHE A 672 -4.18 -8.17 21.39
C PHE A 672 -3.19 -9.31 21.66
N ILE A 673 -1.97 -8.95 22.03
CA ILE A 673 -0.90 -9.91 22.35
C ILE A 673 -0.83 -10.06 23.87
N ILE A 674 -1.06 -11.26 24.35
CA ILE A 674 -0.87 -11.61 25.76
C ILE A 674 0.63 -11.82 26.00
N ASN A 675 1.25 -10.92 26.75
CA ASN A 675 2.58 -11.08 27.35
C ASN A 675 2.52 -10.82 28.86
N ASP A 676 3.53 -11.29 29.62
CA ASP A 676 3.51 -11.21 31.09
C ASP A 676 3.50 -9.77 31.65
N LYS A 677 3.79 -8.78 30.79
CA LYS A 677 3.74 -7.34 31.10
C LYS A 677 2.54 -6.62 30.46
N SER A 678 1.75 -7.28 29.61
CA SER A 678 0.69 -6.64 28.86
C SER A 678 -0.48 -6.40 29.78
N ARG A 679 -0.73 -5.12 30.05
CA ARG A 679 -1.97 -4.68 30.67
C ARG A 679 -3.02 -4.74 29.57
N ILE A 680 -4.01 -5.63 29.71
CA ILE A 680 -5.12 -5.66 28.75
C ILE A 680 -6.04 -4.50 29.13
N LEU A 681 -5.76 -3.33 28.55
CA LEU A 681 -6.54 -2.11 28.77
C LEU A 681 -7.96 -2.30 28.21
N ILE A 682 -8.95 -2.06 29.04
CA ILE A 682 -10.35 -2.30 28.72
C ILE A 682 -10.89 -1.06 28.00
N PRO A 683 -11.50 -1.22 26.81
CA PRO A 683 -12.18 -0.12 26.14
C PRO A 683 -13.26 0.52 27.04
N VAL A 684 -13.34 1.85 27.00
CA VAL A 684 -14.30 2.65 27.77
C VAL A 684 -15.34 3.24 26.84
N LYS A 685 -16.57 3.44 27.28
CA LYS A 685 -17.60 4.26 26.64
C LYS A 685 -17.76 5.56 27.44
N ILE A 686 -17.63 6.70 26.77
CA ILE A 686 -17.92 8.02 27.36
C ILE A 686 -19.29 8.44 26.83
N LYS A 687 -20.27 8.56 27.72
CA LYS A 687 -21.62 9.05 27.42
C LYS A 687 -21.75 10.46 27.99
N VAL A 688 -22.08 11.43 27.14
CA VAL A 688 -22.45 12.78 27.56
C VAL A 688 -23.95 12.76 27.84
N ASN A 689 -24.33 12.73 29.12
CA ASN A 689 -25.72 12.69 29.57
C ASN A 689 -26.39 14.06 29.44
N ARG A 690 -25.64 15.14 29.65
CA ARG A 690 -26.09 16.53 29.56
C ARG A 690 -25.00 17.40 28.94
N LEU A 691 -25.40 18.29 28.04
CA LEU A 691 -24.56 19.30 27.40
C LEU A 691 -25.44 20.51 27.06
N GLU A 692 -25.40 21.55 27.88
CA GLU A 692 -26.21 22.76 27.71
C GLU A 692 -25.52 23.98 28.32
N ILE A 693 -25.91 25.18 27.88
CA ILE A 693 -25.47 26.45 28.47
C ILE A 693 -26.65 27.08 29.22
N ASN A 694 -26.47 27.41 30.50
CA ASN A 694 -27.43 28.17 31.31
C ASN A 694 -26.70 29.31 32.02
N ASP A 695 -27.20 30.53 31.93
CA ASP A 695 -26.63 31.71 32.62
C ASP A 695 -25.11 31.87 32.43
N ASN A 696 -24.63 31.72 31.19
CA ASN A 696 -23.21 31.72 30.79
C ASN A 696 -22.37 30.56 31.37
N GLU A 697 -22.97 29.51 31.93
CA GLU A 697 -22.27 28.30 32.33
C GLU A 697 -22.56 27.13 31.38
N LEU A 698 -21.52 26.57 30.77
CA LEU A 698 -21.56 25.28 30.09
C LEU A 698 -21.61 24.17 31.13
N ILE A 699 -22.74 23.47 31.21
CA ILE A 699 -22.96 22.33 32.09
C ILE A 699 -22.78 21.05 31.29
N VAL A 700 -21.85 20.21 31.74
CA VAL A 700 -21.56 18.92 31.11
C VAL A 700 -21.59 17.82 32.16
N ASP A 701 -22.48 16.84 31.95
CA ASP A 701 -22.57 15.61 32.75
C ASP A 701 -22.12 14.43 31.88
N ILE A 702 -21.06 13.76 32.32
CA ILE A 702 -20.53 12.58 31.64
C ILE A 702 -20.58 11.35 32.53
N ASN A 703 -20.89 10.23 31.89
CA ASN A 703 -20.80 8.89 32.44
C ASN A 703 -19.85 8.04 31.61
N CYS A 704 -18.79 7.56 32.25
CA CYS A 704 -17.70 6.78 31.71
C CYS A 704 -17.77 5.36 32.27
N MET A 705 -18.15 4.41 31.42
CA MET A 705 -18.30 3.01 31.78
C MET A 705 -17.41 2.16 30.88
N ASP A 706 -16.76 1.15 31.41
CA ASP A 706 -16.06 0.19 30.56
C ASP A 706 -17.05 -0.67 29.76
N ILE A 707 -16.56 -1.46 28.80
CA ILE A 707 -17.41 -2.37 28.01
C ILE A 707 -18.08 -3.49 28.83
N ARG A 708 -17.74 -3.67 30.11
CA ARG A 708 -18.42 -4.58 31.05
C ARG A 708 -19.55 -3.86 31.82
N ASN A 709 -19.83 -2.60 31.47
CA ASN A 709 -20.69 -1.69 32.20
C ASN A 709 -20.27 -1.53 33.67
N MET A 710 -18.96 -1.47 33.95
CA MET A 710 -18.44 -1.06 35.25
C MET A 710 -17.96 0.39 35.21
N PRO A 711 -18.13 1.15 36.31
CA PRO A 711 -17.56 2.48 36.47
C PRO A 711 -16.06 2.51 36.16
N VAL A 712 -15.63 3.52 35.40
CA VAL A 712 -14.21 3.76 35.17
C VAL A 712 -13.65 4.68 36.24
N ASP A 713 -12.54 4.26 36.83
CA ASP A 713 -11.71 5.08 37.70
C ASP A 713 -10.50 5.56 36.88
N SER A 714 -10.62 6.76 36.31
CA SER A 714 -9.58 7.43 35.52
C SER A 714 -9.77 8.95 35.57
N MET A 715 -8.75 9.68 35.09
CA MET A 715 -8.79 11.12 34.92
C MET A 715 -9.49 11.48 33.61
N VAL A 716 -10.41 12.43 33.68
CA VAL A 716 -11.03 13.06 32.50
C VAL A 716 -10.44 14.46 32.31
N LYS A 717 -10.08 14.75 31.08
CA LYS A 717 -9.61 16.05 30.59
C LYS A 717 -10.63 16.58 29.59
N VAL A 718 -10.98 17.85 29.72
CA VAL A 718 -11.95 18.50 28.86
C VAL A 718 -11.28 19.66 28.17
N TYR A 719 -11.44 19.71 26.85
CA TYR A 719 -10.94 20.75 25.99
C TYR A 719 -12.09 21.48 25.30
N ILE A 720 -11.94 22.78 25.11
CA ILE A 720 -12.79 23.58 24.22
C ILE A 720 -11.88 24.18 23.16
N ASP A 721 -12.17 23.95 21.87
CA ASP A 721 -11.35 24.39 20.73
C ASP A 721 -9.85 24.05 20.86
N ASN A 722 -9.58 22.87 21.44
CA ASN A 722 -8.25 22.33 21.78
C ASN A 722 -7.52 22.98 22.97
N GLU A 723 -8.12 23.95 23.66
CA GLU A 723 -7.60 24.47 24.92
C GLU A 723 -8.06 23.58 26.08
N LEU A 724 -7.16 23.17 26.97
CA LEU A 724 -7.51 22.37 28.15
C LEU A 724 -8.17 23.26 29.20
N ILE A 725 -9.43 22.96 29.50
CA ILE A 725 -10.26 23.76 30.39
C ILE A 725 -10.38 23.14 31.79
N MET A 726 -10.44 21.81 31.85
CA MET A 726 -10.65 21.08 33.09
C MET A 726 -9.94 19.72 33.08
N GLU A 727 -9.44 19.33 34.26
CA GLU A 727 -8.96 17.98 34.55
C GLU A 727 -9.55 17.53 35.89
N ASN A 728 -10.25 16.39 35.92
CA ASN A 728 -10.92 15.90 37.13
C ASN A 728 -10.95 14.36 37.18
N SER A 729 -11.03 13.80 38.38
CA SER A 729 -11.20 12.35 38.58
C SER A 729 -12.67 11.96 38.48
N LEU A 730 -12.96 10.80 37.87
CA LEU A 730 -14.32 10.25 37.86
C LEU A 730 -14.72 9.74 39.26
N THR A 731 -15.98 9.96 39.67
CA THR A 731 -16.57 9.36 40.87
C THR A 731 -17.67 8.39 40.45
N ASP A 732 -17.48 7.09 40.71
CA ASP A 732 -18.35 6.02 40.19
C ASP A 732 -18.60 6.13 38.68
N GLY A 733 -17.55 6.49 37.93
CA GLY A 733 -17.61 6.67 36.48
C GLY A 733 -18.31 7.95 36.05
N ASN A 734 -18.75 8.81 36.97
CA ASN A 734 -19.42 10.07 36.64
C ASN A 734 -18.50 11.27 36.87
N CYS A 735 -18.66 12.30 36.05
CA CYS A 735 -18.10 13.63 36.29
C CYS A 735 -19.11 14.67 35.78
N ILE A 736 -19.43 15.61 36.66
CA ILE A 736 -20.21 16.79 36.29
C ILE A 736 -19.28 17.98 36.46
N PHE A 737 -19.23 18.85 35.46
CA PHE A 737 -18.53 20.12 35.59
C PHE A 737 -19.32 21.24 34.93
N ASN A 738 -19.09 22.44 35.48
CA ASN A 738 -19.62 23.70 34.99
C ASN A 738 -18.43 24.56 34.62
N TRP A 739 -18.49 25.23 33.47
CA TRP A 739 -17.46 26.15 33.03
C TRP A 739 -18.08 27.44 32.48
N ASN A 740 -17.55 28.59 32.90
CA ASN A 740 -18.06 29.89 32.44
C ASN A 740 -17.61 30.13 30.99
N VAL A 741 -18.56 30.30 30.06
CA VAL A 741 -18.29 30.54 28.63
C VAL A 741 -17.93 31.99 28.32
N GLU A 742 -17.93 32.87 29.32
CA GLU A 742 -17.51 34.26 29.19
C GLU A 742 -16.06 34.35 28.70
N GLY A 743 -15.89 34.85 27.47
CA GLY A 743 -14.60 34.91 26.77
C GLY A 743 -14.53 34.06 25.51
N LEU A 744 -15.51 33.16 25.28
CA LEU A 744 -15.72 32.57 23.96
C LEU A 744 -16.47 33.54 23.04
N ASP A 745 -16.08 33.54 21.76
CA ASP A 745 -16.81 34.27 20.72
C ASP A 745 -18.22 33.68 20.51
N SER A 746 -19.17 34.45 19.96
CA SER A 746 -20.47 33.89 19.58
C SER A 746 -20.30 32.91 18.41
N GLY A 747 -20.82 31.68 18.51
CA GLY A 747 -20.71 30.67 17.46
C GLY A 747 -20.65 29.23 17.96
N ILE A 748 -20.32 28.32 17.03
CA ILE A 748 -20.19 26.89 17.29
C ILE A 748 -18.77 26.60 17.80
N HIS A 749 -18.67 25.93 18.95
CA HIS A 749 -17.42 25.52 19.59
C HIS A 749 -17.32 24.00 19.71
N GLU A 750 -16.09 23.48 19.67
CA GLU A 750 -15.81 22.05 19.84
C GLU A 750 -15.50 21.72 21.31
N LEU A 751 -16.34 20.88 21.94
CA LEU A 751 -16.07 20.24 23.22
C LEU A 751 -15.41 18.87 23.00
N LYS A 752 -14.16 18.70 23.44
CA LYS A 752 -13.42 17.44 23.38
C LYS A 752 -13.19 16.88 24.78
N ILE A 753 -13.77 15.72 25.07
CA ILE A 753 -13.64 15.00 26.35
C ILE A 753 -12.67 13.85 26.15
N ARG A 754 -11.53 13.90 26.83
CA ARG A 754 -10.48 12.88 26.82
C ARG A 754 -10.42 12.19 28.17
N LEU A 755 -10.67 10.90 28.17
CA LEU A 755 -10.32 10.03 29.29
C LEU A 755 -8.87 9.56 29.12
N ASP A 756 -8.04 9.78 30.12
CA ASP A 756 -6.68 9.26 30.13
C ASP A 756 -6.64 7.75 30.39
N GLU A 757 -5.53 7.14 30.00
CA GLU A 757 -5.27 5.72 30.27
C GLU A 757 -5.08 5.50 31.77
N SER A 758 -5.75 4.49 32.32
CA SER A 758 -5.55 4.05 33.71
C SER A 758 -4.92 2.65 33.74
N ASP A 759 -4.67 2.11 34.94
CA ASP A 759 -4.15 0.75 35.11
C ASP A 759 -5.04 -0.33 34.47
N SER A 760 -6.33 -0.04 34.23
CA SER A 760 -7.30 -0.99 33.70
C SER A 760 -8.04 -0.52 32.45
N THR A 761 -7.90 0.74 32.01
CA THR A 761 -8.72 1.31 30.94
C THR A 761 -7.92 2.07 29.90
N LYS A 762 -8.32 1.92 28.62
CA LYS A 762 -7.65 2.58 27.50
C LYS A 762 -8.09 4.04 27.41
N ALA A 763 -7.16 4.93 27.06
CA ALA A 763 -7.50 6.31 26.75
C ALA A 763 -8.57 6.39 25.65
N ARG A 764 -9.52 7.33 25.78
CA ARG A 764 -10.60 7.55 24.80
C ARG A 764 -10.92 9.03 24.69
N VAL A 765 -11.24 9.46 23.47
CA VAL A 765 -11.68 10.84 23.20
C VAL A 765 -13.09 10.81 22.60
N VAL A 766 -13.94 11.73 23.04
CA VAL A 766 -15.26 11.99 22.45
C VAL A 766 -15.38 13.49 22.19
N THR A 767 -15.84 13.84 21.00
CA THR A 767 -16.08 15.22 20.58
C THR A 767 -17.57 15.51 20.49
N ARG A 768 -17.97 16.71 20.89
CA ARG A 768 -19.32 17.29 20.75
C ARG A 768 -19.20 18.75 20.33
N GLU A 769 -20.26 19.28 19.74
CA GLU A 769 -20.36 20.70 19.41
C GLU A 769 -21.42 21.34 20.30
N PHE A 770 -21.22 22.61 20.64
CA PHE A 770 -22.21 23.44 21.34
C PHE A 770 -22.14 24.87 20.79
N ASN A 771 -23.22 25.65 20.96
CA ASN A 771 -23.34 26.99 20.40
C ASN A 771 -23.41 28.03 21.53
N VAL A 772 -22.56 29.05 21.47
CA VAL A 772 -22.58 30.22 22.37
C VAL A 772 -23.36 31.33 21.67
N ILE A 773 -24.43 31.81 22.32
CA ILE A 773 -25.36 32.81 21.78
C ILE A 773 -24.91 34.23 22.15
#